data_AF-A0A0T6AJB3-F1
#
_entry.id   AF-A0A0T6AJB3-F1
#
_cell.length_a   1.000
_cell.length_b   1.000
_cell.length_c   1.000
_cell.angle_alpha   90.00
_cell.angle_beta   90.00
_cell.angle_gamma   90.00
#
_symmetry.space_group_name_H-M   'P 1'
#
loop_
_entity.id
_entity.type
_entity.pdbx_description
1 polymer ?
#
loop_
_entity_poly.entity_id
_entity_poly.type
_entity_poly.pdbx_seq_one_letter_code
_entity_poly.pdbx_strand_id
1 'polypeptide(L)'
;LGYQAFASVVNFSEEPQSFTFTLDLDDQPIAEQSLTLDPHVRRSVVVPFSHNGAGVVRGRLGIADDLSADNAAYAVIPPPGQMRVLLVSPGNLFLEKALGADPQVKLEVRTPETYQGGMDAFDVVVLDSVSPPRIGPGRYILINTSPPDVPLESLGRLEQPVIMDWDRSHPVMRYVDFSKVVIEEALRVRPMAAGKTLVEAVGGPLIYVLEEPRRKAVFFGFDLFKTDFPLRVAFPVMLSNGLRWLHPAGLDLTSFQLRAGDPILLPVEHGVTSARVTTPSGRSVEAQVTRGLASFTETGQVGVYTVVTSRGETRVAVNLASAEESDIAPRPLPARPEAPSLQGPVVPLQRELWGLFVLLAALLLAVEGYLYWRRQTSGRPALSAGLGDRWALGLRCALVVLLLVSLLRPVVPRWVDRLNVMFLLDVSDSVSLAARERAYRFAAQALAGMQEGDQAGLIIFGQEALVDRPLSQKPKVERVQGQVAGRGTDLAQAIQLALAMLPAGHANRLVLLSDGRPTTGNALAAAQAAKDAGADIHYVPTPLTFAQEVVVESILLPQEVKFGEPLDAKVVAWSQQDTQGRLSLFRNGEFLGSQVVRLSAGKNVYAYRQSLEQSGIHVYQAAIDVEGDTIEENNRAVGTIVVRGRPQVLLAEKDKAHAQALSAALRTQHIDVTVVDPEGIPKDPAGLQKYDGLILSNVSSLKLTKKQMEHIRDYVRDGGGGLIMLGGEESFGLGGYYRTPIEEALPVTMEVKQRIEIPSLAVVLSIDRSGSMAMSTDEKVTKLDIAKEAAHLVVDLLDERNEVGVMSWDTEFLWDVPIQAARNRSGIHHSVATIKAGGGTDGYPALKESYRVLFDRPALLKHVIFLSDGQMTRGDFAGLIRRMVKDKITVSSVAIGKDADVQLMFDIAKWGRGRFYYTEDTQTIPRIFTLETQLASKASLVEQPFKPILSASSHEVLQDIDWKNAPPLGGYVATTLKGTGEQLLMTHQEDPLLATWRYGLGRTAAFTSDAKAKWAVLWLRWGAFNKFWGQLTRWTLRTGTRSDTVATVERRDGIGEVSVEAVDQKGEFINFLEAQVGVIAPDKRRSVVELEQVAPGRYRGRFPAPDEGVYLVGMAQRRGERMVGSQLAGLVVPYAQEFRDLGVDERLLRELSELTGGGAVAQPKDVFLQARRRSRLAVELWPWLVGCVAVLLLPEVALRRVGPGFLAGLLARLRGFRGGKDLPSTRGGGHEGA
;
A
#
# COMPACT_ATOMS: atom_id res chain seq x y z
N LEU A 1 22.03 -6.71 -1.15
CA LEU A 1 20.61 -6.87 -0.75
C LEU A 1 20.33 -8.37 -0.79
N GLY A 2 19.71 -8.95 0.25
CA GLY A 2 19.26 -10.35 0.19
C GLY A 2 17.95 -10.41 -0.60
N TYR A 3 17.87 -11.28 -1.60
CA TYR A 3 16.65 -11.61 -2.32
C TYR A 3 15.97 -12.84 -1.69
N GLN A 4 14.66 -12.98 -1.88
CA GLN A 4 13.91 -14.19 -1.54
C GLN A 4 13.12 -14.62 -2.75
N ALA A 5 13.32 -15.86 -3.21
CA ALA A 5 12.46 -16.47 -4.21
C ALA A 5 11.26 -17.10 -3.51
N PHE A 6 10.06 -16.74 -3.95
CA PHE A 6 8.80 -17.31 -3.49
C PHE A 6 8.20 -18.14 -4.61
N ALA A 7 7.91 -19.41 -4.35
CA ALA A 7 7.20 -20.30 -5.26
C ALA A 7 6.02 -20.95 -4.54
N SER A 8 4.87 -21.03 -5.19
CA SER A 8 3.71 -21.79 -4.70
C SER A 8 3.57 -23.05 -5.55
N VAL A 9 3.62 -24.21 -4.90
CA VAL A 9 3.49 -25.52 -5.56
C VAL A 9 2.21 -26.19 -5.07
N VAL A 10 1.45 -26.79 -5.99
CA VAL A 10 0.17 -27.45 -5.69
C VAL A 10 0.23 -28.88 -6.21
N ASN A 11 -0.23 -29.84 -5.42
CA ASN A 11 -0.48 -31.21 -5.90
C ASN A 11 -1.97 -31.35 -6.24
N PHE A 12 -2.33 -31.42 -7.53
CA PHE A 12 -3.72 -31.64 -7.96
C PHE A 12 -4.13 -33.11 -8.01
N SER A 13 -3.20 -34.05 -7.79
CA SER A 13 -3.50 -35.48 -7.82
C SER A 13 -4.15 -35.95 -6.51
N GLU A 14 -4.82 -37.10 -6.59
CA GLU A 14 -5.47 -37.80 -5.46
C GLU A 14 -4.46 -38.53 -4.55
N GLU A 15 -3.17 -38.56 -4.92
CA GLU A 15 -2.11 -39.26 -4.18
C GLU A 15 -0.99 -38.29 -3.73
N PRO A 16 -0.34 -38.53 -2.57
CA PRO A 16 0.81 -37.72 -2.18
C PRO A 16 1.95 -37.84 -3.18
N GLN A 17 2.54 -36.71 -3.60
CA GLN A 17 3.67 -36.67 -4.54
C GLN A 17 4.94 -36.18 -3.86
N SER A 18 6.07 -36.82 -4.17
CA SER A 18 7.40 -36.41 -3.71
C SER A 18 8.30 -36.08 -4.90
N PHE A 19 8.88 -34.89 -4.91
CA PHE A 19 9.70 -34.38 -6.01
C PHE A 19 10.73 -33.38 -5.50
N THR A 20 11.72 -33.07 -6.34
CA THR A 20 12.75 -32.08 -6.02
C THR A 20 12.39 -30.73 -6.62
N PHE A 21 12.41 -29.67 -5.81
CA PHE A 21 12.34 -28.29 -6.27
C PHE A 21 13.76 -27.73 -6.39
N THR A 22 14.15 -27.33 -7.59
CA THR A 22 15.44 -26.65 -7.86
C THR A 22 15.18 -25.19 -8.19
N LEU A 23 15.98 -24.30 -7.61
CA LEU A 23 16.00 -22.88 -7.94
C LEU A 23 17.31 -22.57 -8.64
N ASP A 24 17.22 -22.11 -9.89
CA ASP A 24 18.35 -21.70 -10.71
C ASP A 24 18.39 -20.16 -10.84
N LEU A 25 19.59 -19.58 -10.91
CA LEU A 25 19.84 -18.18 -11.26
C LEU A 25 20.74 -18.15 -12.50
N ASP A 26 20.26 -17.58 -13.60
CA ASP A 26 20.95 -17.56 -14.90
C ASP A 26 21.45 -18.97 -15.30
N ASP A 27 20.56 -19.96 -15.19
CA ASP A 27 20.80 -21.39 -15.46
C ASP A 27 21.82 -22.08 -14.53
N GLN A 28 22.20 -21.46 -13.41
CA GLN A 28 23.03 -22.07 -12.36
C GLN A 28 22.19 -22.40 -11.12
N PRO A 29 22.21 -23.65 -10.61
CA PRO A 29 21.44 -24.01 -9.42
C PRO A 29 21.98 -23.29 -8.17
N ILE A 30 21.10 -22.54 -7.51
CA ILE A 30 21.40 -21.81 -6.26
C ILE A 30 20.79 -22.48 -5.03
N ALA A 31 19.72 -23.27 -5.19
CA ALA A 31 19.14 -24.06 -4.11
C ALA A 31 18.42 -25.30 -4.66
N GLU A 32 18.38 -26.36 -3.86
CA GLU A 32 17.66 -27.58 -4.17
C GLU A 32 17.00 -28.12 -2.88
N GLN A 33 15.73 -28.48 -2.97
CA GLN A 33 14.94 -28.96 -1.82
C GLN A 33 14.02 -30.10 -2.24
N SER A 34 14.03 -31.21 -1.49
CA SER A 34 13.03 -32.27 -1.65
C SER A 34 11.72 -31.88 -0.96
N LEU A 35 10.61 -31.99 -1.67
CA LEU A 35 9.26 -31.67 -1.20
C LEU A 35 8.36 -32.90 -1.32
N THR A 36 7.53 -33.12 -0.31
CA THR A 36 6.40 -34.05 -0.33
C THR A 36 5.13 -33.25 -0.11
N LEU A 37 4.14 -33.42 -0.98
CA LEU A 37 2.84 -32.76 -0.93
C LEU A 37 1.71 -33.79 -0.90
N ASP A 38 0.82 -33.67 0.07
CA ASP A 38 -0.41 -34.46 0.14
C ASP A 38 -1.40 -34.08 -0.98
N PRO A 39 -2.42 -34.93 -1.25
CA PRO A 39 -3.43 -34.67 -2.28
C PRO A 39 -4.13 -33.32 -2.08
N HIS A 40 -4.31 -32.56 -3.17
CA HIS A 40 -4.95 -31.25 -3.19
C HIS A 40 -4.34 -30.20 -2.24
N VAL A 41 -3.12 -30.42 -1.76
CA VAL A 41 -2.42 -29.47 -0.88
C VAL A 41 -1.55 -28.51 -1.68
N ARG A 42 -1.70 -27.22 -1.37
CA ARG A 42 -0.80 -26.15 -1.79
C ARG A 42 0.26 -25.91 -0.72
N ARG A 43 1.52 -25.78 -1.12
CA ARG A 43 2.63 -25.41 -0.25
C ARG A 43 3.45 -24.28 -0.87
N SER A 44 3.77 -23.27 -0.06
CA SER A 44 4.71 -22.21 -0.46
C SER A 44 6.14 -22.60 -0.09
N VAL A 45 7.09 -22.25 -0.94
CA VAL A 45 8.53 -22.46 -0.79
C VAL A 45 9.18 -21.08 -0.84
N VAL A 46 9.99 -20.77 0.17
CA VAL A 46 10.71 -19.50 0.26
C VAL A 46 12.20 -19.79 0.38
N VAL A 47 12.97 -19.37 -0.61
CA VAL A 47 14.42 -19.59 -0.65
C VAL A 47 15.13 -18.24 -0.64
N PRO A 48 15.83 -17.88 0.46
CA PRO A 48 16.67 -16.69 0.47
C PRO A 48 17.95 -16.92 -0.34
N PHE A 49 18.36 -15.94 -1.13
CA PHE A 49 19.62 -15.95 -1.88
C PHE A 49 20.19 -14.53 -1.99
N SER A 50 21.48 -14.40 -2.29
CA SER A 50 22.11 -13.09 -2.50
C SER A 50 22.52 -12.95 -3.95
N HIS A 51 22.15 -11.84 -4.57
CA HIS A 51 22.57 -11.50 -5.93
C HIS A 51 22.86 -10.00 -6.03
N ASN A 52 23.79 -9.64 -6.89
CA ASN A 52 24.11 -8.24 -7.18
C ASN A 52 23.98 -8.03 -8.69
N GLY A 53 22.92 -7.35 -9.12
CA GLY A 53 22.65 -7.06 -10.53
C GLY A 53 21.32 -7.64 -11.02
N ALA A 54 21.13 -7.61 -12.34
CA ALA A 54 20.01 -8.28 -13.01
C ALA A 54 20.28 -9.78 -13.12
N GLY A 55 19.23 -10.58 -13.28
CA GLY A 55 19.33 -12.02 -13.48
C GLY A 55 17.97 -12.68 -13.71
N VAL A 56 17.95 -13.89 -14.24
CA VAL A 56 16.74 -14.69 -14.41
C VAL A 56 16.74 -15.79 -13.36
N VAL A 57 15.71 -15.82 -12.51
CA VAL A 57 15.48 -16.89 -11.56
C VAL A 57 14.51 -17.89 -12.19
N ARG A 58 14.81 -19.19 -12.10
CA ARG A 58 13.97 -20.27 -12.58
C ARG A 58 13.72 -21.27 -11.45
N GLY A 59 12.46 -21.46 -11.07
CA GLY A 59 12.04 -22.59 -10.24
C GLY A 59 11.66 -23.76 -11.12
N ARG A 60 12.14 -24.97 -10.81
CA ARG A 60 11.85 -26.19 -11.57
C ARG A 60 11.44 -27.33 -10.64
N LEU A 61 10.39 -28.04 -11.01
CA LEU A 61 9.98 -29.29 -10.39
C LEU A 61 10.65 -30.48 -11.10
N GLY A 62 11.31 -31.32 -10.33
CA GLY A 62 11.91 -32.58 -10.77
C GLY A 62 10.89 -33.72 -10.80
N ILE A 63 9.75 -33.51 -11.47
CA ILE A 63 8.68 -34.48 -11.64
C ILE A 63 8.35 -34.63 -13.14
N ALA A 64 7.84 -35.80 -13.52
CA ALA A 64 7.31 -36.03 -14.85
C ALA A 64 5.80 -36.27 -14.73
N ASP A 65 5.02 -35.36 -15.29
CA ASP A 65 3.56 -35.40 -15.32
C ASP A 65 3.01 -35.06 -16.71
N ASP A 66 1.68 -35.04 -16.84
CA ASP A 66 0.98 -34.84 -18.11
C ASP A 66 1.11 -33.42 -18.67
N LEU A 67 1.48 -32.42 -17.85
CA LEU A 67 1.58 -31.00 -18.24
C LEU A 67 2.94 -30.38 -17.90
N SER A 68 3.99 -30.76 -18.63
CA SER A 68 5.33 -30.19 -18.43
C SER A 68 5.48 -28.66 -18.45
N ALA A 69 4.49 -27.92 -18.95
CA ALA A 69 4.51 -26.46 -19.03
C ALA A 69 4.38 -25.75 -17.67
N ASP A 70 3.84 -26.41 -16.64
CA ASP A 70 3.70 -25.85 -15.28
C ASP A 70 4.80 -26.28 -14.31
N ASN A 71 5.64 -27.24 -14.71
CA ASN A 71 6.81 -27.69 -13.96
C ASN A 71 7.96 -26.67 -13.89
N ALA A 72 7.84 -25.52 -14.56
CA ALA A 72 8.83 -24.45 -14.49
C ALA A 72 8.16 -23.08 -14.35
N ALA A 73 8.72 -22.26 -13.46
CA ALA A 73 8.34 -20.87 -13.30
C ALA A 73 9.57 -19.96 -13.37
N TYR A 74 9.43 -18.81 -14.02
CA TYR A 74 10.48 -17.83 -14.25
C TYR A 74 10.17 -16.53 -13.51
N ALA A 75 11.20 -15.88 -13.01
CA ALA A 75 11.14 -14.53 -12.45
C ALA A 75 12.36 -13.75 -12.92
N VAL A 76 12.18 -12.46 -13.23
CA VAL A 76 13.30 -11.58 -13.62
C VAL A 76 13.64 -10.69 -12.44
N ILE A 77 14.93 -10.65 -12.08
CA ILE A 77 15.51 -9.63 -11.20
C ILE A 77 15.91 -8.46 -12.10
N PRO A 78 15.23 -7.31 -12.03
CA PRO A 78 15.60 -6.15 -12.84
C PRO A 78 16.94 -5.58 -12.36
N PRO A 79 17.71 -4.90 -13.23
CA PRO A 79 18.93 -4.22 -12.82
C PRO A 79 18.60 -3.12 -11.78
N PRO A 80 19.43 -2.92 -10.74
CA PRO A 80 19.23 -1.82 -9.80
C PRO A 80 19.49 -0.48 -10.51
N GLY A 81 18.44 0.15 -11.02
CA GLY A 81 18.51 1.49 -11.61
C GLY A 81 18.37 2.57 -10.54
N GLN A 82 19.29 3.54 -10.51
CA GLN A 82 19.09 4.79 -9.76
C GLN A 82 18.26 5.75 -10.60
N MET A 83 17.18 6.28 -10.04
CA MET A 83 16.36 7.33 -10.66
C MET A 83 17.06 8.69 -10.50
N ARG A 84 17.41 9.34 -11.60
CA ARG A 84 17.98 10.69 -11.58
C ARG A 84 16.85 11.70 -11.45
N VAL A 85 16.78 12.36 -10.31
CA VAL A 85 15.74 13.35 -10.00
C VAL A 85 16.38 14.73 -9.91
N LEU A 86 15.85 15.68 -10.68
CA LEU A 86 16.22 17.08 -10.58
C LEU A 86 15.20 17.82 -9.71
N LEU A 87 15.64 18.44 -8.62
CA LEU A 87 14.84 19.36 -7.81
C LEU A 87 15.20 20.81 -8.16
N VAL A 88 14.23 21.58 -8.64
CA VAL A 88 14.35 23.02 -8.87
C VAL A 88 13.54 23.73 -7.80
N SER A 89 14.23 24.34 -6.83
CA SER A 89 13.60 24.97 -5.65
C SER A 89 14.38 26.21 -5.20
N PRO A 90 13.72 27.23 -4.62
CA PRO A 90 14.37 28.34 -3.93
C PRO A 90 15.11 27.92 -2.63
N GLY A 91 14.92 26.69 -2.14
CA GLY A 91 15.59 26.17 -0.94
C GLY A 91 14.65 25.44 0.02
N ASN A 92 14.07 24.32 -0.43
CA ASN A 92 13.08 23.56 0.35
C ASN A 92 13.68 22.30 0.99
N LEU A 93 14.06 22.45 2.27
CA LEU A 93 14.66 21.37 3.06
C LEU A 93 13.76 20.13 3.19
N PHE A 94 12.44 20.27 3.18
CA PHE A 94 11.53 19.12 3.28
C PHE A 94 11.65 18.23 2.05
N LEU A 95 11.68 18.82 0.85
CA LEU A 95 11.84 18.08 -0.40
C LEU A 95 13.23 17.47 -0.53
N GLU A 96 14.28 18.22 -0.20
CA GLU A 96 15.65 17.73 -0.24
C GLU A 96 15.85 16.51 0.67
N LYS A 97 15.33 16.57 1.91
CA LYS A 97 15.43 15.46 2.87
C LYS A 97 14.55 14.28 2.46
N ALA A 98 13.33 14.52 1.98
CA ALA A 98 12.42 13.45 1.58
C ALA A 98 12.93 12.69 0.34
N LEU A 99 13.41 13.41 -0.68
CA LEU A 99 13.97 12.81 -1.89
C LEU A 99 15.33 12.15 -1.62
N GLY A 100 16.19 12.77 -0.81
CA GLY A 100 17.50 12.24 -0.47
C GLY A 100 17.47 11.03 0.49
N ALA A 101 16.34 10.78 1.15
CA ALA A 101 16.15 9.61 2.00
C ALA A 101 15.87 8.32 1.20
N ASP A 102 15.47 8.42 -0.07
CA ASP A 102 15.20 7.26 -0.92
C ASP A 102 16.52 6.73 -1.53
N PRO A 103 16.98 5.51 -1.20
CA PRO A 103 18.28 4.99 -1.63
C PRO A 103 18.38 4.76 -3.14
N GLN A 104 17.25 4.78 -3.86
CA GLN A 104 17.21 4.64 -5.32
C GLN A 104 17.20 5.97 -6.05
N VAL A 105 17.11 7.10 -5.33
CA VAL A 105 17.07 8.43 -5.93
C VAL A 105 18.48 9.04 -5.94
N LYS A 106 18.95 9.42 -7.13
CA LYS A 106 20.11 10.27 -7.31
C LYS A 106 19.62 11.71 -7.51
N LEU A 107 19.63 12.47 -6.43
CA LEU A 107 19.12 13.84 -6.38
C LEU A 107 20.17 14.86 -6.86
N GLU A 108 19.78 15.73 -7.79
CA GLU A 108 20.49 16.96 -8.13
C GLU A 108 19.59 18.16 -7.82
N VAL A 109 20.13 19.19 -7.18
CA VAL A 109 19.38 20.41 -6.81
C VAL A 109 19.88 21.59 -7.63
N ARG A 110 18.96 22.35 -8.23
CA ARG A 110 19.25 23.58 -8.99
C ARG A 110 18.41 24.74 -8.48
N THR A 111 18.96 25.94 -8.56
CA THR A 111 18.20 27.16 -8.26
C THR A 111 17.33 27.56 -9.46
N PRO A 112 16.22 28.29 -9.24
CA PRO A 112 15.28 28.67 -10.30
C PRO A 112 15.96 29.40 -11.49
N GLU A 113 16.99 30.21 -11.21
CA GLU A 113 17.70 31.02 -12.21
C GLU A 113 18.51 30.18 -13.19
N THR A 114 18.89 28.96 -12.79
CA THR A 114 19.74 28.06 -13.58
C THR A 114 18.95 27.05 -14.43
N TYR A 115 17.61 27.05 -14.31
CA TYR A 115 16.73 26.11 -15.00
C TYR A 115 15.94 26.80 -16.11
N GLN A 116 16.18 26.39 -17.35
CA GLN A 116 15.54 26.99 -18.55
C GLN A 116 14.31 26.20 -19.04
N GLY A 117 13.86 25.18 -18.28
CA GLY A 117 12.79 24.27 -18.69
C GLY A 117 13.30 23.00 -19.37
N GLY A 118 12.44 21.99 -19.51
CA GLY A 118 12.79 20.68 -20.07
C GLY A 118 13.25 19.67 -19.02
N MET A 119 13.29 18.40 -19.43
CA MET A 119 13.70 17.27 -18.59
C MET A 119 15.18 16.91 -18.71
N ASP A 120 15.87 17.42 -19.74
CA ASP A 120 17.27 17.08 -20.05
C ASP A 120 17.55 15.57 -19.99
N ALA A 121 18.56 15.16 -19.22
CA ALA A 121 18.95 13.78 -18.98
C ALA A 121 18.35 13.20 -17.69
N PHE A 122 17.43 13.90 -17.03
CA PHE A 122 16.80 13.42 -15.80
C PHE A 122 15.59 12.54 -16.08
N ASP A 123 15.23 11.70 -15.12
CA ASP A 123 14.14 10.74 -15.23
C ASP A 123 12.81 11.35 -14.70
N VAL A 124 12.91 12.24 -13.70
CA VAL A 124 11.82 13.07 -13.16
C VAL A 124 12.37 14.46 -12.77
N VAL A 125 11.59 15.52 -13.02
CA VAL A 125 11.91 16.89 -12.57
C VAL A 125 10.85 17.36 -11.56
N VAL A 126 11.29 17.84 -10.40
CA VAL A 126 10.44 18.43 -9.36
C VAL A 126 10.60 19.95 -9.40
N LEU A 127 9.52 20.66 -9.65
CA LEU A 127 9.46 22.13 -9.64
C LEU A 127 8.73 22.59 -8.39
N ASP A 128 9.40 23.35 -7.55
CA ASP A 128 8.86 23.84 -6.29
C ASP A 128 8.72 25.36 -6.31
N SER A 129 7.48 25.85 -6.42
CA SER A 129 7.13 27.27 -6.47
C SER A 129 7.85 28.05 -7.59
N VAL A 130 8.25 27.36 -8.66
CA VAL A 130 8.95 27.90 -9.83
C VAL A 130 8.13 27.61 -11.09
N SER A 131 7.90 28.64 -11.90
CA SER A 131 7.09 28.54 -13.13
C SER A 131 7.90 28.98 -14.35
N PRO A 132 8.70 28.09 -14.96
CA PRO A 132 9.42 28.42 -16.19
C PRO A 132 8.45 28.70 -17.36
N PRO A 133 8.87 29.41 -18.42
CA PRO A 133 8.00 29.75 -19.54
C PRO A 133 7.45 28.53 -20.29
N ARG A 134 8.23 27.44 -20.33
CA ARG A 134 7.87 26.19 -20.97
C ARG A 134 8.61 25.03 -20.33
N ILE A 135 7.91 23.98 -19.90
CA ILE A 135 8.55 22.73 -19.44
C ILE A 135 8.66 21.69 -20.55
N GLY A 136 7.79 21.70 -21.56
CA GLY A 136 7.84 20.74 -22.67
C GLY A 136 7.40 19.31 -22.28
N PRO A 137 7.64 18.30 -23.13
CA PRO A 137 7.30 16.90 -22.83
C PRO A 137 8.21 16.35 -21.71
N GLY A 138 7.76 15.34 -20.97
CA GLY A 138 8.51 14.75 -19.86
C GLY A 138 7.66 14.35 -18.65
N ARG A 139 8.31 14.05 -17.52
CA ARG A 139 7.68 13.62 -16.27
C ARG A 139 7.98 14.60 -15.13
N TYR A 140 6.96 15.19 -14.55
CA TYR A 140 7.12 16.33 -13.64
C TYR A 140 6.37 16.15 -12.33
N ILE A 141 6.94 16.63 -11.22
CA ILE A 141 6.19 16.94 -10.01
C ILE A 141 6.15 18.46 -9.89
N LEU A 142 4.95 19.02 -9.87
CA LEU A 142 4.72 20.46 -9.80
C LEU A 142 4.19 20.78 -8.40
N ILE A 143 4.91 21.57 -7.62
CA ILE A 143 4.51 21.97 -6.27
C ILE A 143 4.29 23.47 -6.28
N ASN A 144 3.08 23.89 -5.93
CA ASN A 144 2.67 25.29 -5.88
C ASN A 144 3.02 26.06 -7.17
N THR A 145 2.90 25.42 -8.34
CA THR A 145 3.27 26.01 -9.63
C THR A 145 2.47 25.43 -10.79
N SER A 146 2.10 26.29 -11.74
CA SER A 146 1.35 25.91 -12.94
C SER A 146 1.97 26.59 -14.17
N PRO A 147 3.00 25.97 -14.79
CA PRO A 147 3.65 26.54 -15.97
C PRO A 147 2.67 26.77 -17.13
N PRO A 148 2.84 27.82 -17.96
CA PRO A 148 1.85 28.21 -18.98
C PRO A 148 1.57 27.16 -20.06
N ASP A 149 2.52 26.26 -20.32
CA ASP A 149 2.37 25.19 -21.31
C ASP A 149 1.73 23.92 -20.73
N VAL A 150 1.39 23.90 -19.44
CA VAL A 150 0.64 22.84 -18.77
C VAL A 150 -0.85 23.19 -18.84
N PRO A 151 -1.74 22.24 -19.20
CA PRO A 151 -3.18 22.48 -19.36
C PRO A 151 -3.91 22.58 -18.00
N LEU A 152 -3.47 23.52 -17.15
CA LEU A 152 -4.03 23.87 -15.86
C LEU A 152 -4.28 25.39 -15.84
N GLU A 153 -5.54 25.80 -15.93
CA GLU A 153 -5.92 27.22 -15.86
C GLU A 153 -5.94 27.68 -14.40
N SER A 154 -5.14 28.68 -14.04
CA SER A 154 -5.15 29.27 -12.70
C SER A 154 -6.29 30.29 -12.55
N LEU A 155 -7.17 30.05 -11.58
CA LEU A 155 -8.36 30.86 -11.27
C LEU A 155 -8.20 31.69 -9.99
N GLY A 156 -6.99 31.79 -9.44
CA GLY A 156 -6.68 32.50 -8.19
C GLY A 156 -6.22 31.57 -7.07
N ARG A 157 -6.60 31.88 -5.83
CA ARG A 157 -6.24 31.11 -4.63
C ARG A 157 -7.47 30.73 -3.80
N LEU A 158 -7.34 29.63 -3.05
CA LEU A 158 -8.28 29.13 -2.06
C LEU A 158 -7.67 29.36 -0.67
N GLU A 159 -8.39 30.06 0.19
CA GLU A 159 -8.03 30.21 1.60
C GLU A 159 -8.63 29.05 2.42
N GLN A 160 -7.81 28.42 3.25
CA GLN A 160 -8.16 27.30 4.13
C GLN A 160 -9.02 26.22 3.45
N PRO A 161 -8.57 25.65 2.31
CA PRO A 161 -9.37 24.70 1.56
C PRO A 161 -9.67 23.45 2.40
N VAL A 162 -10.96 23.12 2.52
CA VAL A 162 -11.41 21.90 3.19
C VAL A 162 -11.29 20.74 2.20
N ILE A 163 -10.48 19.74 2.54
CA ILE A 163 -10.34 18.49 1.77
C ILE A 163 -11.68 17.75 1.80
N MET A 164 -12.24 17.51 0.61
CA MET A 164 -13.53 16.87 0.33
C MET A 164 -13.42 15.35 0.31
N ASP A 165 -12.46 14.85 -0.45
CA ASP A 165 -12.20 13.42 -0.67
C ASP A 165 -10.81 13.27 -1.31
N TRP A 166 -10.31 12.04 -1.30
CA TRP A 166 -9.10 11.67 -2.01
C TRP A 166 -9.19 10.24 -2.56
N ASP A 167 -8.55 10.05 -3.70
CA ASP A 167 -8.59 8.77 -4.42
C ASP A 167 -7.66 7.74 -3.79
N ARG A 168 -8.20 6.92 -2.90
CA ARG A 168 -7.49 5.84 -2.20
C ARG A 168 -7.05 4.71 -3.14
N SER A 169 -7.68 4.58 -4.31
CA SER A 169 -7.37 3.52 -5.27
C SER A 169 -6.14 3.82 -6.12
N HIS A 170 -5.75 5.10 -6.22
CA HIS A 170 -4.64 5.50 -7.08
C HIS A 170 -3.29 5.08 -6.49
N PRO A 171 -2.33 4.56 -7.28
CA PRO A 171 -1.02 4.12 -6.79
C PRO A 171 -0.24 5.17 -6.00
N VAL A 172 -0.37 6.45 -6.37
CA VAL A 172 0.27 7.58 -5.67
C VAL A 172 -0.24 7.73 -4.22
N MET A 173 -1.48 7.33 -3.96
CA MET A 173 -2.18 7.52 -2.69
C MET A 173 -2.10 6.29 -1.76
N ARG A 174 -1.37 5.25 -2.15
CA ARG A 174 -1.22 4.01 -1.36
C ARG A 174 -0.59 4.31 0.00
N TYR A 175 -1.27 3.92 1.08
CA TYR A 175 -0.91 4.21 2.49
C TYR A 175 -0.89 5.70 2.87
N VAL A 176 -1.56 6.56 2.10
CA VAL A 176 -1.62 8.00 2.35
C VAL A 176 -3.00 8.37 2.91
N ASP A 177 -3.03 8.98 4.09
CA ASP A 177 -4.25 9.48 4.73
C ASP A 177 -4.24 11.01 4.79
N PHE A 178 -5.24 11.64 4.17
CA PHE A 178 -5.45 13.08 4.12
C PHE A 178 -6.50 13.60 5.11
N SER A 179 -7.14 12.73 5.90
CA SER A 179 -8.24 13.10 6.81
C SER A 179 -7.87 14.22 7.80
N LYS A 180 -6.62 14.19 8.29
CA LYS A 180 -6.08 15.10 9.31
C LYS A 180 -5.20 16.22 8.73
N VAL A 181 -4.99 16.29 7.42
CA VAL A 181 -4.11 17.30 6.79
C VAL A 181 -4.79 18.67 6.80
N VAL A 182 -4.06 19.70 7.20
CA VAL A 182 -4.54 21.08 7.22
C VAL A 182 -3.71 21.90 6.22
N ILE A 183 -4.41 22.65 5.38
CA ILE A 183 -3.81 23.50 4.34
C ILE A 183 -4.32 24.92 4.60
N GLU A 184 -3.40 25.88 4.73
CA GLU A 184 -3.73 27.29 4.94
C GLU A 184 -4.14 27.96 3.63
N GLU A 185 -3.50 27.59 2.51
CA GLU A 185 -3.70 28.21 1.21
C GLU A 185 -3.36 27.24 0.06
N ALA A 186 -4.12 27.30 -1.03
CA ALA A 186 -3.83 26.56 -2.27
C ALA A 186 -4.16 27.37 -3.53
N LEU A 187 -3.52 27.06 -4.66
CA LEU A 187 -3.87 27.52 -5.98
C LEU A 187 -5.22 26.95 -6.40
N ARG A 188 -6.11 27.83 -6.85
CA ARG A 188 -7.38 27.44 -7.47
C ARG A 188 -7.12 27.14 -8.94
N VAL A 189 -7.16 25.88 -9.36
CA VAL A 189 -6.91 25.50 -10.75
C VAL A 189 -8.11 24.82 -11.40
N ARG A 190 -8.26 24.99 -12.71
CA ARG A 190 -9.19 24.23 -13.56
C ARG A 190 -8.39 23.39 -14.54
N PRO A 191 -8.42 22.05 -14.44
CA PRO A 191 -7.81 21.19 -15.44
C PRO A 191 -8.47 21.33 -16.80
N MET A 192 -7.66 21.51 -17.85
CA MET A 192 -8.11 21.63 -19.24
C MET A 192 -7.82 20.37 -20.07
N ALA A 193 -7.08 19.41 -19.51
CA ALA A 193 -6.73 18.15 -20.16
C ALA A 193 -7.25 16.93 -19.37
N ALA A 194 -7.17 15.76 -19.99
CA ALA A 194 -7.50 14.50 -19.35
C ALA A 194 -6.48 14.17 -18.25
N GLY A 195 -7.00 13.77 -17.10
CA GLY A 195 -6.22 13.43 -15.90
C GLY A 195 -7.17 13.15 -14.74
N LYS A 196 -6.62 12.86 -13.57
CA LYS A 196 -7.38 12.41 -12.39
C LYS A 196 -7.12 13.31 -11.19
N THR A 197 -8.17 13.77 -10.54
CA THR A 197 -8.06 14.45 -9.24
C THR A 197 -7.73 13.43 -8.17
N LEU A 198 -6.62 13.62 -7.46
CA LEU A 198 -6.23 12.76 -6.35
C LEU A 198 -6.72 13.28 -5.00
N VAL A 199 -6.73 14.59 -4.81
CA VAL A 199 -7.26 15.23 -3.60
C VAL A 199 -8.12 16.41 -4.04
N GLU A 200 -9.37 16.38 -3.63
CA GLU A 200 -10.38 17.37 -4.01
C GLU A 200 -10.68 18.31 -2.84
N ALA A 201 -10.92 19.60 -3.12
CA ALA A 201 -11.38 20.59 -2.15
C ALA A 201 -12.58 21.39 -2.68
N VAL A 202 -13.25 22.10 -1.78
CA VAL A 202 -14.23 23.13 -2.15
C VAL A 202 -13.53 24.18 -3.03
N GLY A 203 -13.89 24.24 -4.31
CA GLY A 203 -13.37 25.23 -5.26
C GLY A 203 -12.34 24.73 -6.28
N GLY A 204 -11.90 23.46 -6.21
CA GLY A 204 -11.05 22.82 -7.21
C GLY A 204 -10.17 21.68 -6.67
N PRO A 205 -9.42 20.99 -7.54
CA PRO A 205 -8.48 19.95 -7.13
C PRO A 205 -7.27 20.56 -6.41
N LEU A 206 -6.90 19.98 -5.26
CA LEU A 206 -5.67 20.31 -4.53
C LEU A 206 -4.48 19.50 -5.03
N ILE A 207 -4.73 18.24 -5.39
CA ILE A 207 -3.74 17.39 -6.02
C ILE A 207 -4.36 16.78 -7.27
N TYR A 208 -3.67 16.95 -8.40
CA TYR A 208 -4.15 16.53 -9.70
C TYR A 208 -3.04 15.79 -10.44
N VAL A 209 -3.43 14.74 -11.14
CA VAL A 209 -2.55 13.93 -11.97
C VAL A 209 -2.88 14.17 -13.43
N LEU A 210 -1.89 14.61 -14.19
CA LEU A 210 -1.97 14.86 -15.62
C LEU A 210 -1.37 13.69 -16.41
N GLU A 211 -2.11 13.20 -17.41
CA GLU A 211 -1.67 12.16 -18.35
C GLU A 211 -1.90 12.60 -19.81
N GLU A 212 -0.91 13.27 -20.40
CA GLU A 212 -0.87 13.57 -21.84
C GLU A 212 0.04 12.56 -22.58
N PRO A 213 -0.15 12.32 -23.89
CA PRO A 213 0.64 11.34 -24.65
C PRO A 213 2.17 11.52 -24.59
N ARG A 214 2.64 12.74 -24.31
CA ARG A 214 4.08 13.08 -24.21
C ARG A 214 4.46 13.72 -22.87
N ARG A 215 3.53 13.83 -21.92
CA ARG A 215 3.77 14.49 -20.63
C ARG A 215 2.97 13.83 -19.52
N LYS A 216 3.64 13.52 -18.41
CA LYS A 216 3.02 13.00 -17.19
C LYS A 216 3.36 13.92 -16.03
N ALA A 217 2.41 14.31 -15.21
CA ALA A 217 2.73 15.17 -14.07
C ALA A 217 1.85 14.91 -12.84
N VAL A 218 2.43 15.11 -11.66
CA VAL A 218 1.69 15.19 -10.40
C VAL A 218 1.75 16.64 -9.93
N PHE A 219 0.61 17.30 -9.86
CA PHE A 219 0.46 18.67 -9.41
C PHE A 219 -0.02 18.69 -7.95
N PHE A 220 0.71 19.42 -7.10
CA PHE A 220 0.35 19.80 -5.75
C PHE A 220 0.04 21.30 -5.76
N GLY A 221 -1.21 21.66 -5.52
CA GLY A 221 -1.69 23.03 -5.62
C GLY A 221 -1.35 23.92 -4.45
N PHE A 222 -0.71 23.43 -3.38
CA PHE A 222 -0.44 24.18 -2.16
C PHE A 222 1.05 24.26 -1.86
N ASP A 223 1.45 25.32 -1.17
CA ASP A 223 2.81 25.51 -0.66
C ASP A 223 3.04 24.60 0.56
N LEU A 224 4.13 23.83 0.54
CA LEU A 224 4.52 22.92 1.62
C LEU A 224 4.83 23.65 2.93
N PHE A 225 5.17 24.94 2.91
CA PHE A 225 5.35 25.75 4.13
C PHE A 225 4.03 26.28 4.70
N LYS A 226 2.93 26.17 3.96
CA LYS A 226 1.57 26.61 4.32
C LYS A 226 0.63 25.43 4.60
N THR A 227 1.19 24.31 5.03
CA THR A 227 0.46 23.10 5.41
C THR A 227 1.26 22.33 6.45
N ASP A 228 0.58 21.51 7.25
CA ASP A 228 1.23 20.55 8.14
C ASP A 228 1.64 19.24 7.43
N PHE A 229 1.39 19.14 6.11
CA PHE A 229 1.63 17.93 5.32
C PHE A 229 3.07 17.40 5.41
N PRO A 230 4.15 18.22 5.31
CA PRO A 230 5.53 17.75 5.46
C PRO A 230 5.87 17.16 6.83
N LEU A 231 5.09 17.48 7.87
CA LEU A 231 5.27 16.96 9.23
C LEU A 231 4.59 15.60 9.44
N ARG A 232 3.90 15.09 8.41
CA ARG A 232 3.15 13.83 8.46
C ARG A 232 3.86 12.74 7.68
N VAL A 233 3.69 11.49 8.13
CA VAL A 233 4.24 10.29 7.44
C VAL A 233 3.72 10.16 6.00
N ALA A 234 2.52 10.69 5.75
CA ALA A 234 1.87 10.73 4.44
C ALA A 234 2.74 11.41 3.36
N PHE A 235 3.51 12.44 3.70
CA PHE A 235 4.29 13.22 2.73
C PHE A 235 5.43 12.43 2.05
N PRO A 236 6.41 11.87 2.77
CA PRO A 236 7.49 11.11 2.13
C PRO A 236 6.97 9.86 1.39
N VAL A 237 5.90 9.23 1.89
CA VAL A 237 5.26 8.09 1.23
C VAL A 237 4.65 8.50 -0.11
N MET A 238 3.85 9.58 -0.12
CA MET A 238 3.22 10.07 -1.35
C MET A 238 4.24 10.54 -2.38
N LEU A 239 5.32 11.21 -1.95
CA LEU A 239 6.38 11.65 -2.86
C LEU A 239 7.08 10.46 -3.51
N SER A 240 7.40 9.43 -2.73
CA SER A 240 8.03 8.19 -3.21
C SER A 240 7.09 7.42 -4.15
N ASN A 241 5.79 7.30 -3.83
CA ASN A 241 4.80 6.71 -4.73
C ASN A 241 4.61 7.53 -6.02
N GLY A 242 4.65 8.85 -5.93
CA GLY A 242 4.60 9.78 -7.06
C GLY A 242 5.76 9.58 -8.04
N LEU A 243 6.99 9.48 -7.52
CA LEU A 243 8.18 9.18 -8.33
C LEU A 243 8.05 7.82 -9.04
N ARG A 244 7.62 6.78 -8.32
CA ARG A 244 7.38 5.44 -8.90
C ARG A 244 6.32 5.46 -9.99
N TRP A 245 5.24 6.22 -9.79
CA TRP A 245 4.17 6.34 -10.78
C TRP A 245 4.58 7.15 -12.01
N LEU A 246 5.45 8.15 -11.85
CA LEU A 246 6.02 8.93 -12.96
C LEU A 246 7.06 8.12 -13.75
N HIS A 247 7.88 7.32 -13.07
CA HIS A 247 8.90 6.46 -13.67
C HIS A 247 8.66 4.99 -13.28
N PRO A 248 7.75 4.27 -13.98
CA PRO A 248 7.29 2.94 -13.58
C PRO A 248 8.35 1.83 -13.72
N ALA A 249 9.48 2.11 -14.37
CA ALA A 249 10.46 1.08 -14.75
C ALA A 249 11.29 0.51 -13.56
N GLY A 250 10.93 0.80 -12.31
CA GLY A 250 11.86 0.64 -11.19
C GLY A 250 11.63 -0.52 -10.22
N LEU A 251 10.39 -0.96 -9.93
CA LEU A 251 10.19 -1.67 -8.65
C LEU A 251 9.05 -2.68 -8.51
N ASP A 252 8.02 -2.69 -9.35
CA ASP A 252 7.04 -3.77 -9.27
C ASP A 252 7.58 -4.99 -10.03
N LEU A 253 8.23 -5.89 -9.30
CA LEU A 253 8.63 -7.21 -9.81
C LEU A 253 7.46 -7.94 -10.49
N THR A 254 6.23 -7.62 -10.09
CA THR A 254 4.98 -8.11 -10.71
C THR A 254 4.82 -7.66 -12.16
N SER A 255 5.30 -6.47 -12.56
CA SER A 255 5.23 -6.02 -13.96
C SER A 255 6.17 -6.82 -14.88
N PHE A 256 7.14 -7.54 -14.31
CA PHE A 256 8.04 -8.44 -15.02
C PHE A 256 7.62 -9.91 -14.91
N GLN A 257 6.44 -10.20 -14.36
CA GLN A 257 5.86 -11.54 -14.22
C GLN A 257 4.42 -11.54 -14.75
N LEU A 258 4.21 -12.06 -15.95
CA LEU A 258 2.91 -12.11 -16.62
C LEU A 258 2.38 -13.54 -16.70
N ARG A 259 1.06 -13.68 -16.83
CA ARG A 259 0.45 -14.96 -17.19
C ARG A 259 0.59 -15.21 -18.70
N ALA A 260 0.73 -16.47 -19.10
CA ALA A 260 0.66 -16.84 -20.51
C ALA A 260 -0.68 -16.37 -21.12
N GLY A 261 -0.60 -15.67 -22.26
CA GLY A 261 -1.76 -15.03 -22.91
C GLY A 261 -2.01 -13.58 -22.50
N ASP A 262 -1.47 -13.08 -21.38
CA ASP A 262 -1.54 -11.66 -21.04
C ASP A 262 -0.60 -10.84 -21.93
N PRO A 263 -1.01 -9.68 -22.45
CA PRO A 263 -0.14 -8.86 -23.27
C PRO A 263 1.02 -8.27 -22.45
N ILE A 264 2.25 -8.31 -23.01
CA ILE A 264 3.38 -7.53 -22.49
C ILE A 264 3.08 -6.05 -22.78
N LEU A 265 2.92 -5.27 -21.71
CA LEU A 265 2.75 -3.82 -21.75
C LEU A 265 3.88 -3.17 -20.96
N LEU A 266 5.01 -2.91 -21.63
CA LEU A 266 6.19 -2.34 -20.97
C LEU A 266 6.32 -0.85 -21.24
N PRO A 267 6.44 0.00 -20.19
CA PRO A 267 6.73 1.41 -20.37
C PRO A 267 8.13 1.56 -20.95
N VAL A 268 8.24 2.23 -22.09
CA VAL A 268 9.52 2.54 -22.71
C VAL A 268 9.99 3.94 -22.31
N GLU A 269 11.30 4.17 -22.39
CA GLU A 269 11.87 5.48 -22.10
C GLU A 269 11.34 6.55 -23.06
N HIS A 270 11.31 7.80 -22.59
CA HIS A 270 10.84 8.92 -23.40
C HIS A 270 11.70 9.07 -24.67
N GLY A 271 11.03 9.14 -25.82
CA GLY A 271 11.67 9.27 -27.14
C GLY A 271 11.90 7.95 -27.89
N VAL A 272 11.58 6.79 -27.29
CA VAL A 272 11.62 5.49 -27.97
C VAL A 272 10.36 5.30 -28.83
N THR A 273 10.52 5.06 -30.14
CA THR A 273 9.40 4.87 -31.09
C THR A 273 9.24 3.44 -31.60
N SER A 274 10.18 2.55 -31.28
CA SER A 274 10.17 1.15 -31.71
C SER A 274 10.78 0.26 -30.63
N ALA A 275 10.21 -0.93 -30.43
CA ALA A 275 10.76 -1.96 -29.57
C ALA A 275 10.75 -3.30 -30.31
N ARG A 276 11.73 -4.17 -30.02
CA ARG A 276 11.82 -5.51 -30.58
C ARG A 276 11.69 -6.53 -29.46
N VAL A 277 10.79 -7.50 -29.60
CA VAL A 277 10.54 -8.55 -28.62
C VAL A 277 11.07 -9.87 -29.15
N THR A 278 11.94 -10.52 -28.39
CA THR A 278 12.41 -11.88 -28.64
C THR A 278 11.66 -12.84 -27.73
N THR A 279 10.98 -13.82 -28.33
CA THR A 279 10.21 -14.87 -27.62
C THR A 279 11.14 -15.90 -26.98
N PRO A 280 10.64 -16.73 -26.04
CA PRO A 280 11.41 -17.83 -25.46
C PRO A 280 11.95 -18.83 -26.50
N SER A 281 11.25 -18.99 -27.62
CA SER A 281 11.70 -19.81 -28.76
C SER A 281 12.78 -19.18 -29.64
N GLY A 282 13.21 -17.95 -29.34
CA GLY A 282 14.23 -17.21 -30.10
C GLY A 282 13.70 -16.45 -31.34
N ARG A 283 12.38 -16.42 -31.56
CA ARG A 283 11.76 -15.63 -32.63
C ARG A 283 11.74 -14.16 -32.23
N SER A 284 12.16 -13.27 -33.12
CA SER A 284 12.17 -11.83 -32.89
C SER A 284 11.07 -11.13 -33.69
N VAL A 285 10.25 -10.30 -33.04
CA VAL A 285 9.08 -9.61 -33.60
C VAL A 285 9.12 -8.13 -33.20
N GLU A 286 8.69 -7.23 -34.08
CA GLU A 286 8.55 -5.82 -33.71
C GLU A 286 7.28 -5.61 -32.85
N ALA A 287 7.44 -4.91 -31.72
CA ALA A 287 6.33 -4.50 -30.87
C ALA A 287 5.92 -3.08 -31.21
N GLN A 288 4.60 -2.84 -31.20
CA GLN A 288 4.06 -1.50 -31.40
C GLN A 288 4.27 -0.66 -30.16
N VAL A 289 4.80 0.55 -30.33
CA VAL A 289 4.94 1.52 -29.23
C VAL A 289 3.84 2.57 -29.36
N THR A 290 2.89 2.55 -28.43
CA THR A 290 1.77 3.50 -28.38
C THR A 290 1.76 4.20 -27.03
N ARG A 291 1.74 5.54 -27.02
CA ARG A 291 1.71 6.36 -25.78
C ARG A 291 2.83 6.02 -24.77
N GLY A 292 4.03 5.67 -25.27
CA GLY A 292 5.17 5.32 -24.41
C GLY A 292 5.11 3.93 -23.78
N LEU A 293 4.22 3.05 -24.27
CA LEU A 293 4.13 1.64 -23.90
C LEU A 293 4.44 0.77 -25.13
N ALA A 294 5.38 -0.16 -25.00
CA ALA A 294 5.57 -1.24 -25.95
C ALA A 294 4.53 -2.33 -25.66
N SER A 295 3.66 -2.63 -26.64
CA SER A 295 2.64 -3.67 -26.54
C SER A 295 2.99 -4.89 -27.39
N PHE A 296 2.88 -6.08 -26.81
CA PHE A 296 3.05 -7.35 -27.51
C PHE A 296 2.09 -8.42 -26.97
N THR A 297 1.28 -9.02 -27.83
CA THR A 297 0.16 -9.91 -27.43
C THR A 297 0.44 -11.40 -27.62
N GLU A 298 1.51 -11.79 -28.34
CA GLU A 298 1.80 -13.20 -28.63
C GLU A 298 2.59 -13.88 -27.48
N THR A 299 1.99 -13.87 -26.29
CA THR A 299 2.60 -14.34 -25.03
C THR A 299 2.16 -15.75 -24.65
N GLY A 300 1.80 -16.58 -25.62
CA GLY A 300 1.31 -17.95 -25.39
C GLY A 300 2.38 -18.97 -25.01
N GLN A 301 3.66 -18.59 -24.91
CA GLN A 301 4.76 -19.49 -24.54
C GLN A 301 5.26 -19.15 -23.13
N VAL A 302 5.38 -20.15 -22.27
CA VAL A 302 5.99 -19.99 -20.94
C VAL A 302 7.51 -19.80 -21.09
N GLY A 303 8.07 -18.79 -20.44
CA GLY A 303 9.51 -18.49 -20.49
C GLY A 303 9.83 -17.00 -20.38
N VAL A 304 11.08 -16.65 -20.69
CA VAL A 304 11.56 -15.26 -20.66
C VAL A 304 11.45 -14.63 -22.04
N TYR A 305 10.78 -13.49 -22.10
CA TYR A 305 10.72 -12.62 -23.26
C TYR A 305 11.70 -11.46 -23.07
N THR A 306 12.46 -11.14 -24.11
CA THR A 306 13.44 -10.05 -24.09
C THR A 306 12.97 -8.91 -24.97
N VAL A 307 12.74 -7.75 -24.39
CA VAL A 307 12.32 -6.52 -25.07
C VAL A 307 13.53 -5.60 -25.20
N VAL A 308 13.94 -5.32 -26.43
CA VAL A 308 15.07 -4.47 -26.77
C VAL A 308 14.57 -3.13 -27.30
N THR A 309 15.05 -2.04 -26.71
CA THR A 309 14.81 -0.66 -27.15
C THR A 309 16.14 -0.01 -27.57
N SER A 310 16.07 1.20 -28.13
CA SER A 310 17.27 2.00 -28.44
C SER A 310 18.10 2.41 -27.20
N ARG A 311 17.55 2.25 -25.98
CA ARG A 311 18.18 2.68 -24.72
C ARG A 311 18.52 1.54 -23.77
N GLY A 312 18.03 0.33 -24.01
CA GLY A 312 18.36 -0.82 -23.18
C GLY A 312 17.66 -2.12 -23.56
N GLU A 313 17.99 -3.18 -22.82
CA GLU A 313 17.33 -4.49 -22.85
C GLU A 313 16.55 -4.68 -21.56
N THR A 314 15.31 -5.15 -21.67
CA THR A 314 14.43 -5.47 -20.55
C THR A 314 13.91 -6.89 -20.70
N ARG A 315 13.96 -7.69 -19.64
CA ARG A 315 13.47 -9.08 -19.64
C ARG A 315 12.15 -9.18 -18.88
N VAL A 316 11.23 -10.00 -19.38
CA VAL A 316 9.91 -10.26 -18.78
C VAL A 316 9.72 -11.76 -18.67
N ALA A 317 9.35 -12.26 -17.50
CA ALA A 317 8.95 -13.65 -17.31
C ALA A 317 7.45 -13.82 -17.59
N VAL A 318 7.10 -14.84 -18.38
CA VAL A 318 5.73 -15.26 -18.65
C VAL A 318 5.56 -16.68 -18.11
N ASN A 319 4.59 -16.90 -17.23
CA ASN A 319 4.33 -18.17 -16.54
C ASN A 319 2.90 -18.64 -16.80
N LEU A 320 2.63 -19.95 -16.70
CA LEU A 320 1.25 -20.46 -16.82
C LEU A 320 0.34 -19.88 -15.73
N ALA A 321 0.82 -19.85 -14.49
CA ALA A 321 0.25 -19.17 -13.32
C ALA A 321 -1.29 -19.29 -13.16
N SER A 322 -1.88 -20.43 -13.57
CA SER A 322 -3.32 -20.68 -13.56
C SER A 322 -3.63 -22.04 -12.98
N ALA A 323 -4.22 -22.06 -11.78
CA ALA A 323 -4.68 -23.31 -11.16
C ALA A 323 -5.77 -24.00 -12.00
N GLU A 324 -6.60 -23.25 -12.74
CA GLU A 324 -7.65 -23.82 -13.59
C GLU A 324 -7.09 -24.49 -14.85
N GLU A 325 -5.92 -24.08 -15.34
CA GLU A 325 -5.28 -24.72 -16.49
C GLU A 325 -4.35 -25.87 -16.06
N SER A 326 -3.74 -25.77 -14.87
CA SER A 326 -2.96 -26.86 -14.26
C SER A 326 -3.83 -27.99 -13.73
N ASP A 327 -5.06 -27.71 -13.28
CA ASP A 327 -6.04 -28.71 -12.89
C ASP A 327 -6.66 -29.37 -14.13
N ILE A 328 -5.97 -30.36 -14.67
CA ILE A 328 -6.39 -31.14 -15.83
C ILE A 328 -7.46 -32.19 -15.50
N ALA A 329 -8.04 -32.17 -14.30
CA ALA A 329 -9.11 -33.08 -13.93
C ALA A 329 -10.33 -32.87 -14.86
N PRO A 330 -10.98 -33.95 -15.34
CA PRO A 330 -12.17 -33.83 -16.17
C PRO A 330 -13.30 -33.10 -15.42
N ARG A 331 -13.61 -31.87 -15.82
CA ARG A 331 -14.74 -31.12 -15.25
C ARG A 331 -16.04 -31.57 -15.93
N PRO A 332 -17.10 -31.92 -15.19
CA PRO A 332 -18.40 -32.12 -15.80
C PRO A 332 -18.81 -30.81 -16.49
N LEU A 333 -19.20 -30.89 -17.76
CA LEU A 333 -19.82 -29.75 -18.44
C LEU A 333 -20.97 -29.26 -17.54
N PRO A 334 -21.12 -27.93 -17.33
CA PRO A 334 -22.20 -27.42 -16.50
C PRO A 334 -23.49 -28.07 -16.97
N ALA A 335 -24.18 -28.72 -16.04
CA ALA A 335 -25.48 -29.29 -16.31
C ALA A 335 -26.27 -28.20 -17.02
N ARG A 336 -26.62 -28.46 -18.28
CA ARG A 336 -27.42 -27.53 -19.08
C ARG A 336 -28.56 -27.14 -18.15
N PRO A 337 -28.70 -25.86 -17.73
CA PRO A 337 -29.88 -25.48 -16.98
C PRO A 337 -31.04 -26.01 -17.80
N GLU A 338 -31.98 -26.69 -17.14
CA GLU A 338 -33.26 -27.02 -17.76
C GLU A 338 -33.88 -25.68 -18.16
N ALA A 339 -33.47 -25.18 -19.32
CA ALA A 339 -34.11 -24.09 -19.96
C ALA A 339 -35.56 -24.57 -20.11
N PRO A 340 -36.57 -23.73 -19.77
CA PRO A 340 -37.88 -23.96 -20.35
C PRO A 340 -37.61 -24.20 -21.84
N SER A 341 -38.22 -25.24 -22.40
CA SER A 341 -38.01 -25.71 -23.76
C SER A 341 -38.29 -24.60 -24.77
N LEU A 342 -37.35 -23.66 -24.86
CA LEU A 342 -37.15 -22.75 -25.94
C LEU A 342 -36.74 -23.72 -27.04
N GLN A 343 -37.74 -24.09 -27.84
CA GLN A 343 -37.55 -24.39 -29.24
C GLN A 343 -36.77 -23.20 -29.81
N GLY A 344 -35.47 -23.14 -29.55
CA GLY A 344 -34.55 -22.31 -30.30
C GLY A 344 -34.85 -22.63 -31.75
N PRO A 345 -34.95 -21.62 -32.63
CA PRO A 345 -35.34 -21.84 -34.01
C PRO A 345 -34.48 -22.99 -34.51
N VAL A 346 -35.13 -24.11 -34.87
CA VAL A 346 -34.46 -25.29 -35.40
C VAL A 346 -33.60 -24.75 -36.53
N VAL A 347 -32.29 -24.62 -36.31
CA VAL A 347 -31.38 -24.15 -37.35
C VAL A 347 -31.49 -25.26 -38.38
N PRO A 348 -32.19 -25.03 -39.52
CA PRO A 348 -32.35 -26.09 -40.48
C PRO A 348 -30.94 -26.39 -40.98
N LEU A 349 -30.45 -27.60 -40.72
CA LEU A 349 -29.18 -28.04 -41.27
C LEU A 349 -29.39 -28.14 -42.80
N GLN A 350 -29.21 -27.02 -43.51
CA GLN A 350 -29.31 -26.97 -44.96
C GLN A 350 -28.11 -27.72 -45.53
N ARG A 351 -28.28 -29.02 -45.75
CA ARG A 351 -27.32 -29.81 -46.52
C ARG A 351 -27.49 -29.49 -47.99
N GLU A 352 -26.51 -28.81 -48.56
CA GLU A 352 -26.48 -28.47 -49.97
C GLU A 352 -26.20 -29.71 -50.83
N LEU A 353 -27.26 -30.29 -51.42
CA LEU A 353 -27.16 -31.51 -52.24
C LEU A 353 -26.66 -31.26 -53.67
N TRP A 354 -26.58 -30.00 -54.11
CA TRP A 354 -26.25 -29.64 -55.49
C TRP A 354 -24.87 -30.16 -55.92
N GLY A 355 -23.88 -30.20 -55.02
CA GLY A 355 -22.54 -30.71 -55.31
C GLY A 355 -22.53 -32.20 -55.70
N LEU A 356 -23.40 -33.01 -55.08
CA LEU A 356 -23.57 -34.42 -55.45
C LEU A 356 -24.16 -34.55 -56.85
N PHE A 357 -25.13 -33.70 -57.21
CA PHE A 357 -25.73 -33.71 -58.55
C PHE A 357 -24.76 -33.25 -59.63
N VAL A 358 -23.92 -32.25 -59.36
CA VAL A 358 -22.87 -31.78 -60.28
C VAL A 358 -21.81 -32.86 -60.49
N LEU A 359 -21.37 -33.53 -59.41
CA LEU A 359 -20.40 -34.63 -59.48
C LEU A 359 -20.97 -35.81 -60.31
N LEU A 360 -22.22 -36.18 -60.06
CA LEU A 360 -22.92 -37.21 -60.82
C LEU A 360 -23.02 -36.84 -62.31
N ALA A 361 -23.37 -35.59 -62.63
CA ALA A 361 -23.44 -35.09 -64.00
C ALA A 361 -22.07 -35.13 -64.70
N ALA A 362 -20.99 -34.74 -64.01
CA ALA A 362 -19.63 -34.80 -64.53
C ALA A 362 -19.20 -36.25 -64.82
N LEU A 363 -19.52 -37.18 -63.92
CA LEU A 363 -19.19 -38.60 -64.06
C LEU A 363 -19.98 -39.25 -65.22
N LEU A 364 -21.26 -38.95 -65.36
CA LEU A 364 -22.08 -39.41 -66.48
C LEU A 364 -21.56 -38.88 -67.82
N LEU A 365 -21.19 -37.60 -67.90
CA LEU A 365 -20.62 -36.99 -69.11
C LEU A 365 -19.25 -37.58 -69.45
N ALA A 366 -18.41 -37.86 -68.46
CA ALA A 366 -17.11 -38.48 -68.63
C ALA A 366 -17.23 -39.94 -69.11
N VAL A 367 -18.12 -40.73 -68.52
CA VAL A 367 -18.40 -42.13 -68.92
C VAL A 367 -18.97 -42.17 -70.33
N GLU A 368 -19.98 -41.37 -70.63
CA GLU A 368 -20.56 -41.30 -71.98
C GLU A 368 -19.52 -40.82 -73.00
N GLY A 369 -18.69 -39.83 -72.65
CA GLY A 369 -17.58 -39.36 -73.49
C GLY A 369 -16.52 -40.43 -73.76
N TYR A 370 -16.15 -41.21 -72.74
CA TYR A 370 -15.24 -42.33 -72.86
C TYR A 370 -15.79 -43.45 -73.75
N LEU A 371 -17.08 -43.79 -73.58
CA LEU A 371 -17.76 -44.78 -74.43
C LEU A 371 -17.85 -44.31 -75.89
N TYR A 372 -18.12 -43.02 -76.10
CA TYR A 372 -18.14 -42.42 -77.44
C TYR A 372 -16.75 -42.42 -78.09
N TRP A 373 -15.70 -42.03 -77.36
CA TRP A 373 -14.31 -42.10 -77.82
C TRP A 373 -13.92 -43.53 -78.20
N ARG A 374 -14.20 -44.51 -77.32
CA ARG A 374 -13.91 -45.93 -77.54
C ARG A 374 -14.64 -46.49 -78.78
N ARG A 375 -15.88 -46.05 -79.03
CA ARG A 375 -16.66 -46.45 -80.20
C ARG A 375 -16.06 -45.92 -81.50
N GLN A 376 -15.52 -44.70 -81.49
CA GLN A 376 -14.95 -44.07 -82.69
C GLN A 376 -13.55 -44.57 -83.03
N THR A 377 -12.78 -44.98 -82.02
CA THR A 377 -11.39 -45.42 -82.21
C THR A 377 -11.24 -46.93 -82.27
N SER A 378 -12.36 -47.67 -82.27
CA SER A 378 -12.39 -49.15 -82.23
C SER A 378 -11.52 -49.72 -81.10
N GLY A 379 -11.43 -49.01 -79.97
CA GLY A 379 -10.60 -49.37 -78.82
C GLY A 379 -9.10 -49.10 -78.94
N ARG A 380 -8.60 -48.44 -80.00
CA ARG A 380 -7.20 -48.01 -80.12
C ARG A 380 -7.00 -46.60 -79.55
N PRO A 381 -5.86 -46.29 -78.91
CA PRO A 381 -5.58 -44.95 -78.41
C PRO A 381 -5.16 -44.01 -79.56
N ALA A 382 -6.11 -43.60 -80.40
CA ALA A 382 -5.90 -42.67 -81.51
C ALA A 382 -6.92 -41.53 -81.47
N LEU A 383 -6.59 -40.39 -82.07
CA LEU A 383 -7.54 -39.28 -82.26
C LEU A 383 -8.51 -39.63 -83.40
N SER A 384 -9.81 -39.41 -83.22
CA SER A 384 -10.83 -39.69 -84.24
C SER A 384 -10.51 -39.00 -85.58
N ALA A 385 -10.86 -39.61 -86.71
CA ALA A 385 -10.49 -39.10 -88.04
C ALA A 385 -11.35 -37.90 -88.50
N GLY A 386 -12.54 -37.72 -87.93
CA GLY A 386 -13.48 -36.64 -88.27
C GLY A 386 -13.21 -35.34 -87.50
N LEU A 387 -13.12 -34.22 -88.22
CA LEU A 387 -12.99 -32.87 -87.62
C LEU A 387 -14.15 -32.56 -86.66
N GLY A 388 -15.40 -32.92 -87.00
CA GLY A 388 -16.57 -32.69 -86.14
C GLY A 388 -16.54 -33.48 -84.84
N ASP A 389 -16.02 -34.71 -84.88
CA ASP A 389 -15.91 -35.59 -83.71
C ASP A 389 -14.83 -35.12 -82.74
N ARG A 390 -13.72 -34.56 -83.26
CA ARG A 390 -12.67 -33.93 -82.43
C ARG A 390 -13.21 -32.70 -81.70
N TRP A 391 -14.01 -31.87 -82.36
CA TRP A 391 -14.66 -30.72 -81.75
C TRP A 391 -15.71 -31.13 -80.71
N ALA A 392 -16.49 -32.19 -80.96
CA ALA A 392 -17.45 -32.71 -79.99
C ALA A 392 -16.74 -33.25 -78.73
N LEU A 393 -15.68 -34.04 -78.88
CA LEU A 393 -14.89 -34.56 -77.76
C LEU A 393 -14.20 -33.43 -76.98
N GLY A 394 -13.63 -32.44 -77.68
CA GLY A 394 -13.01 -31.26 -77.07
C GLY A 394 -14.01 -30.40 -76.28
N LEU A 395 -15.19 -30.15 -76.85
CA LEU A 395 -16.26 -29.43 -76.16
C LEU A 395 -16.76 -30.20 -74.94
N ARG A 396 -16.85 -31.54 -75.01
CA ARG A 396 -17.24 -32.38 -73.88
C ARG A 396 -16.22 -32.39 -72.75
N CYS A 397 -14.92 -32.48 -73.05
CA CYS A 397 -13.87 -32.30 -72.04
C CYS A 397 -13.97 -30.92 -71.38
N ALA A 398 -14.25 -29.87 -72.15
CA ALA A 398 -14.46 -28.53 -71.60
C ALA A 398 -15.69 -28.43 -70.67
N LEU A 399 -16.80 -29.13 -71.00
CA LEU A 399 -18.00 -29.19 -70.14
C LEU A 399 -17.73 -29.92 -68.81
N VAL A 400 -17.00 -31.03 -68.84
CA VAL A 400 -16.60 -31.76 -67.62
C VAL A 400 -15.69 -30.88 -66.75
N VAL A 401 -14.74 -30.16 -67.35
CA VAL A 401 -13.88 -29.20 -66.63
C VAL A 401 -14.72 -28.07 -66.02
N LEU A 402 -15.70 -27.51 -66.73
CA LEU A 402 -16.61 -26.48 -66.21
C LEU A 402 -17.43 -26.96 -65.01
N LEU A 403 -17.92 -28.21 -65.03
CA LEU A 403 -18.62 -28.82 -63.88
C LEU A 403 -17.67 -29.04 -62.69
N LEU A 404 -16.45 -29.53 -62.93
CA LEU A 404 -15.44 -29.67 -61.87
C LEU A 404 -15.04 -28.32 -61.27
N VAL A 405 -14.93 -27.28 -62.09
CA VAL A 405 -14.69 -25.90 -61.63
C VAL A 405 -15.87 -25.38 -60.80
N SER A 406 -17.11 -25.75 -61.11
CA SER A 406 -18.26 -25.36 -60.28
C SER A 406 -18.23 -25.97 -58.87
N LEU A 407 -17.61 -27.15 -58.69
CA LEU A 407 -17.37 -27.75 -57.37
C LEU A 407 -16.32 -26.98 -56.53
N LEU A 408 -15.46 -26.19 -57.17
CA LEU A 408 -14.50 -25.31 -56.49
C LEU A 408 -15.12 -24.01 -55.95
N ARG A 409 -16.44 -23.81 -56.14
CA ARG A 409 -17.20 -22.62 -55.71
C ARG A 409 -16.52 -21.28 -56.05
N PRO A 410 -16.23 -21.00 -57.33
CA PRO A 410 -15.66 -19.71 -57.71
C PRO A 410 -16.63 -18.58 -57.34
N VAL A 411 -16.12 -17.55 -56.66
CA VAL A 411 -16.90 -16.40 -56.19
C VAL A 411 -16.51 -15.12 -56.93
N VAL A 412 -17.49 -14.27 -57.22
CA VAL A 412 -17.27 -12.92 -57.76
C VAL A 412 -17.77 -11.90 -56.75
N PRO A 413 -16.98 -10.85 -56.42
CA PRO A 413 -17.43 -9.80 -55.52
C PRO A 413 -18.55 -8.97 -56.18
N ARG A 414 -19.71 -8.90 -55.53
CA ARG A 414 -20.81 -8.01 -55.87
C ARG A 414 -20.96 -6.95 -54.78
N TRP A 415 -21.03 -5.69 -55.18
CA TRP A 415 -21.35 -4.61 -54.26
C TRP A 415 -22.84 -4.62 -53.96
N VAL A 416 -23.20 -4.70 -52.68
CA VAL A 416 -24.58 -4.69 -52.21
C VAL A 416 -24.73 -3.57 -51.18
N ASP A 417 -25.82 -2.81 -51.29
CA ASP A 417 -26.18 -1.74 -50.37
C ASP A 417 -27.24 -2.28 -49.39
N ARG A 418 -26.76 -3.03 -48.38
CA ARG A 418 -27.59 -3.62 -47.31
C ARG A 418 -26.96 -3.28 -45.98
N LEU A 419 -27.73 -2.71 -45.08
CA LEU A 419 -27.31 -2.29 -43.75
C LEU A 419 -27.98 -3.15 -42.68
N ASN A 420 -27.18 -3.68 -41.76
CA ASN A 420 -27.66 -4.33 -40.54
C ASN A 420 -27.50 -3.34 -39.38
N VAL A 421 -28.60 -2.97 -38.74
CA VAL A 421 -28.60 -2.04 -37.60
C VAL A 421 -28.99 -2.77 -36.32
N MET A 422 -28.14 -2.73 -35.30
CA MET A 422 -28.50 -3.16 -33.95
C MET A 422 -28.70 -1.95 -33.06
N PHE A 423 -29.91 -1.79 -32.52
CA PHE A 423 -30.19 -0.79 -31.49
C PHE A 423 -29.82 -1.36 -30.13
N LEU A 424 -29.03 -0.62 -29.36
CA LEU A 424 -28.63 -0.95 -28.00
C LEU A 424 -29.32 0.06 -27.09
N LEU A 425 -30.33 -0.40 -26.35
CA LEU A 425 -31.17 0.44 -25.50
C LEU A 425 -30.76 0.28 -24.04
N ASP A 426 -30.33 1.38 -23.43
CA ASP A 426 -29.99 1.42 -22.03
C ASP A 426 -31.27 1.47 -21.17
N VAL A 427 -31.40 0.49 -20.29
CA VAL A 427 -32.51 0.37 -19.33
C VAL A 427 -32.01 0.42 -17.88
N SER A 428 -30.78 0.90 -17.66
CA SER A 428 -30.21 1.15 -16.34
C SER A 428 -30.96 2.25 -15.57
N ASP A 429 -30.82 2.24 -14.25
CA ASP A 429 -31.48 3.17 -13.34
C ASP A 429 -30.95 4.61 -13.45
N SER A 430 -29.79 4.81 -14.10
CA SER A 430 -29.34 6.13 -14.57
C SER A 430 -30.09 6.64 -15.81
N VAL A 431 -31.08 5.91 -16.36
CA VAL A 431 -31.95 6.42 -17.43
C VAL A 431 -33.39 6.48 -16.95
N SER A 432 -33.95 7.70 -16.89
CA SER A 432 -35.33 7.91 -16.42
C SER A 432 -36.35 7.16 -17.29
N LEU A 433 -37.49 6.75 -16.71
CA LEU A 433 -38.57 6.09 -17.47
C LEU A 433 -39.02 6.91 -18.69
N ALA A 434 -39.04 8.24 -18.59
CA ALA A 434 -39.35 9.13 -19.70
C ALA A 434 -38.27 9.14 -20.79
N ALA A 435 -36.99 9.05 -20.42
CA ALA A 435 -35.88 8.92 -21.36
C ALA A 435 -35.87 7.53 -22.04
N ARG A 436 -36.10 6.44 -21.30
CA ARG A 436 -36.24 5.08 -21.85
C ARG A 436 -37.37 5.02 -22.89
N GLU A 437 -38.53 5.62 -22.59
CA GLU A 437 -39.67 5.71 -23.51
C GLU A 437 -39.35 6.56 -24.75
N ARG A 438 -38.59 7.67 -24.62
CA ARG A 438 -38.11 8.46 -25.77
C ARG A 438 -37.13 7.68 -26.64
N ALA A 439 -36.18 6.97 -26.04
CA ALA A 439 -35.18 6.16 -26.72
C ALA A 439 -35.84 5.00 -27.50
N TYR A 440 -36.80 4.34 -26.86
CA TYR A 440 -37.64 3.33 -27.51
C TYR A 440 -38.40 3.90 -28.72
N ARG A 441 -39.05 5.07 -28.58
CA ARG A 441 -39.74 5.75 -29.70
C ARG A 441 -38.77 6.15 -30.81
N PHE A 442 -37.55 6.56 -30.47
CA PHE A 442 -36.51 6.86 -31.45
C PHE A 442 -36.17 5.63 -32.30
N ALA A 443 -35.92 4.47 -31.66
CA ALA A 443 -35.65 3.23 -32.38
C ALA A 443 -36.83 2.82 -33.29
N ALA A 444 -38.07 2.92 -32.79
CA ALA A 444 -39.26 2.62 -33.57
C ALA A 444 -39.44 3.56 -34.78
N GLN A 445 -39.19 4.85 -34.63
CA GLN A 445 -39.26 5.83 -35.71
C GLN A 445 -38.13 5.65 -36.74
N ALA A 446 -36.95 5.20 -36.31
CA ALA A 446 -35.82 4.94 -37.20
C ALA A 446 -36.12 3.82 -38.21
N LEU A 447 -36.94 2.82 -37.83
CA LEU A 447 -37.34 1.74 -38.73
C LEU A 447 -38.08 2.22 -39.98
N ALA A 448 -38.74 3.37 -39.94
CA ALA A 448 -39.41 3.95 -41.11
C ALA A 448 -38.42 4.36 -42.22
N GLY A 449 -37.13 4.48 -41.90
CA GLY A 449 -36.05 4.78 -42.85
C GLY A 449 -35.40 3.55 -43.50
N MET A 450 -35.81 2.33 -43.14
CA MET A 450 -35.23 1.09 -43.68
C MET A 450 -35.46 0.96 -45.19
N GLN A 451 -34.43 0.55 -45.93
CA GLN A 451 -34.55 0.20 -47.35
C GLN A 451 -34.77 -1.30 -47.55
N GLU A 452 -35.09 -1.68 -48.79
CA GLU A 452 -35.36 -3.07 -49.16
C GLU A 452 -34.10 -3.94 -49.00
N GLY A 453 -34.12 -4.86 -48.04
CA GLY A 453 -33.01 -5.76 -47.71
C GLY A 453 -32.19 -5.37 -46.47
N ASP A 454 -32.47 -4.23 -45.84
CA ASP A 454 -31.92 -3.88 -44.53
C ASP A 454 -32.47 -4.79 -43.42
N GLN A 455 -31.72 -4.95 -42.35
CA GLN A 455 -32.14 -5.68 -41.16
C GLN A 455 -31.98 -4.80 -39.92
N ALA A 456 -32.91 -4.92 -38.97
CA ALA A 456 -32.74 -4.31 -37.66
C ALA A 456 -33.02 -5.29 -36.52
N GLY A 457 -32.32 -5.10 -35.40
CA GLY A 457 -32.53 -5.81 -34.13
C GLY A 457 -32.49 -4.85 -32.93
N LEU A 458 -32.86 -5.36 -31.75
CA LEU A 458 -32.87 -4.60 -30.50
C LEU A 458 -32.26 -5.44 -29.39
N ILE A 459 -31.26 -4.89 -28.72
CA ILE A 459 -30.68 -5.39 -27.47
C ILE A 459 -31.00 -4.37 -26.39
N ILE A 460 -31.43 -4.86 -25.24
CA ILE A 460 -31.55 -4.05 -24.02
C ILE A 460 -30.39 -4.38 -23.10
N PHE A 461 -29.89 -3.39 -22.37
CA PHE A 461 -28.81 -3.63 -21.43
C PHE A 461 -28.92 -2.75 -20.19
N GLY A 462 -28.31 -3.23 -19.12
CA GLY A 462 -28.12 -2.59 -17.84
C GLY A 462 -26.87 -3.25 -17.25
N GLN A 463 -26.99 -3.92 -16.10
CA GLN A 463 -25.88 -4.68 -15.53
C GLN A 463 -25.47 -5.87 -16.41
N GLU A 464 -26.40 -6.36 -17.22
CA GLU A 464 -26.21 -7.41 -18.22
C GLU A 464 -26.81 -6.96 -19.57
N ALA A 465 -26.53 -7.66 -20.66
CA ALA A 465 -27.09 -7.40 -21.98
C ALA A 465 -27.96 -8.58 -22.45
N LEU A 466 -29.17 -8.28 -22.93
CA LEU A 466 -30.14 -9.26 -23.38
C LEU A 466 -30.67 -8.91 -24.78
N VAL A 467 -30.78 -9.91 -25.64
CA VAL A 467 -31.43 -9.78 -26.95
C VAL A 467 -32.94 -9.71 -26.75
N ASP A 468 -33.53 -8.53 -26.90
CA ASP A 468 -34.99 -8.38 -26.91
C ASP A 468 -35.56 -8.81 -28.28
N ARG A 469 -34.91 -8.41 -29.38
CA ARG A 469 -35.31 -8.76 -30.75
C ARG A 469 -34.10 -9.14 -31.63
N PRO A 470 -34.13 -10.31 -32.30
CA PRO A 470 -33.10 -10.68 -33.26
C PRO A 470 -33.20 -9.84 -34.55
N LEU A 471 -32.13 -9.85 -35.34
CA LEU A 471 -32.08 -9.20 -36.65
C LEU A 471 -33.17 -9.72 -37.60
N SER A 472 -34.00 -8.80 -38.11
CA SER A 472 -35.09 -9.10 -39.04
C SER A 472 -35.22 -8.04 -40.14
N GLN A 473 -35.70 -8.44 -41.33
CA GLN A 473 -36.02 -7.53 -42.45
C GLN A 473 -37.36 -6.81 -42.28
N LYS A 474 -38.24 -7.31 -41.41
CA LYS A 474 -39.51 -6.67 -41.04
C LYS A 474 -39.62 -6.59 -39.52
N PRO A 475 -38.73 -5.83 -38.87
CA PRO A 475 -38.72 -5.71 -37.42
C PRO A 475 -40.00 -5.00 -36.97
N LYS A 476 -40.62 -5.53 -35.90
CA LYS A 476 -41.65 -4.82 -35.13
C LYS A 476 -41.04 -4.48 -33.79
N VAL A 477 -40.75 -3.19 -33.57
CA VAL A 477 -40.29 -2.69 -32.27
C VAL A 477 -41.54 -2.29 -31.48
N GLU A 478 -42.11 -3.25 -30.75
CA GLU A 478 -43.15 -3.05 -29.72
C GLU A 478 -42.48 -2.87 -28.34
N ARG A 479 -43.22 -2.46 -27.29
CA ARG A 479 -42.65 -2.20 -25.95
C ARG A 479 -41.75 -3.36 -25.51
N VAL A 480 -40.60 -3.00 -24.92
CA VAL A 480 -39.56 -3.93 -24.44
C VAL A 480 -40.20 -5.06 -23.62
N GLN A 481 -39.83 -6.31 -23.92
CA GLN A 481 -40.36 -7.50 -23.25
C GLN A 481 -39.35 -8.09 -22.26
N GLY A 482 -38.05 -7.92 -22.50
CA GLY A 482 -37.01 -8.36 -21.59
C GLY A 482 -36.90 -7.51 -20.31
N GLN A 483 -36.48 -8.13 -19.22
CA GLN A 483 -36.08 -7.43 -17.98
C GLN A 483 -34.60 -7.69 -17.73
N VAL A 484 -33.89 -6.63 -17.36
CA VAL A 484 -32.47 -6.63 -17.02
C VAL A 484 -32.30 -5.87 -15.70
N ALA A 485 -31.35 -6.27 -14.87
CA ALA A 485 -31.02 -5.53 -13.65
C ALA A 485 -30.53 -4.11 -13.98
N GLY A 486 -31.18 -3.08 -13.42
CA GLY A 486 -30.91 -1.68 -13.71
C GLY A 486 -29.81 -1.04 -12.87
N ARG A 487 -29.29 -1.71 -11.84
CA ARG A 487 -28.32 -1.17 -10.86
C ARG A 487 -26.87 -1.04 -11.38
N GLY A 488 -26.66 -1.28 -12.66
CA GLY A 488 -25.37 -1.11 -13.32
C GLY A 488 -25.56 -0.96 -14.83
N THR A 489 -24.47 -0.65 -15.52
CA THR A 489 -24.42 -0.44 -16.97
C THR A 489 -23.16 -1.09 -17.54
N ASP A 490 -23.31 -2.13 -18.37
CA ASP A 490 -22.22 -2.80 -19.10
C ASP A 490 -22.35 -2.60 -20.62
N LEU A 491 -21.79 -1.47 -21.07
CA LEU A 491 -21.71 -1.12 -22.50
C LEU A 491 -20.85 -2.11 -23.29
N ALA A 492 -19.82 -2.69 -22.66
CA ALA A 492 -18.89 -3.58 -23.35
C ALA A 492 -19.58 -4.89 -23.73
N GLN A 493 -20.33 -5.49 -22.80
CA GLN A 493 -21.09 -6.69 -23.04
C GLN A 493 -22.20 -6.46 -24.09
N ALA A 494 -22.88 -5.31 -24.05
CA ALA A 494 -23.88 -4.95 -25.06
C ALA A 494 -23.30 -4.88 -26.48
N ILE A 495 -22.13 -4.23 -26.65
CA ILE A 495 -21.43 -4.16 -27.93
C ILE A 495 -20.97 -5.56 -28.38
N GLN A 496 -20.40 -6.36 -27.48
CA GLN A 496 -19.93 -7.71 -27.80
C GLN A 496 -21.08 -8.64 -28.23
N LEU A 497 -22.19 -8.62 -27.50
CA LEU A 497 -23.41 -9.38 -27.85
C LEU A 497 -23.93 -8.95 -29.22
N ALA A 498 -23.93 -7.65 -29.51
CA ALA A 498 -24.34 -7.14 -30.82
C ALA A 498 -23.43 -7.63 -31.96
N LEU A 499 -22.12 -7.60 -31.76
CA LEU A 499 -21.15 -8.11 -32.75
C LEU A 499 -21.33 -9.61 -33.00
N ALA A 500 -21.65 -10.40 -31.95
CA ALA A 500 -21.92 -11.83 -32.08
C ALA A 500 -23.18 -12.13 -32.91
N MET A 501 -24.13 -11.19 -32.99
CA MET A 501 -25.36 -11.33 -33.77
C MET A 501 -25.24 -10.81 -35.21
N LEU A 502 -24.27 -9.94 -35.48
CA LEU A 502 -24.13 -9.28 -36.77
C LEU A 502 -23.39 -10.17 -37.79
N PRO A 503 -23.86 -10.29 -39.04
CA PRO A 503 -23.18 -11.07 -40.07
C PRO A 503 -21.80 -10.50 -40.41
N ALA A 504 -20.77 -11.35 -40.39
CA ALA A 504 -19.41 -10.95 -40.77
C ALA A 504 -19.33 -10.53 -42.25
N GLY A 505 -18.58 -9.47 -42.54
CA GLY A 505 -18.36 -8.96 -43.91
C GLY A 505 -19.51 -8.14 -44.51
N HIS A 506 -20.60 -7.93 -43.77
CA HIS A 506 -21.70 -7.04 -44.15
C HIS A 506 -21.49 -5.62 -43.58
N ALA A 507 -22.26 -4.64 -44.08
CA ALA A 507 -22.25 -3.30 -43.49
C ALA A 507 -23.08 -3.34 -42.19
N ASN A 508 -22.40 -3.21 -41.07
CA ASN A 508 -22.97 -3.37 -39.73
C ASN A 508 -22.90 -2.03 -38.99
N ARG A 509 -23.99 -1.68 -38.30
CA ARG A 509 -24.10 -0.43 -37.52
C ARG A 509 -24.70 -0.72 -36.16
N LEU A 510 -24.09 -0.18 -35.13
CA LEU A 510 -24.54 -0.21 -33.75
C LEU A 510 -25.07 1.20 -33.41
N VAL A 511 -26.27 1.30 -32.84
CA VAL A 511 -26.84 2.57 -32.38
C VAL A 511 -27.05 2.47 -30.88
N LEU A 512 -26.22 3.19 -30.14
CA LEU A 512 -26.20 3.22 -28.69
C LEU A 512 -27.15 4.31 -28.17
N LEU A 513 -28.21 3.94 -27.46
CA LEU A 513 -29.12 4.88 -26.79
C LEU A 513 -28.87 4.78 -25.29
N SER A 514 -27.95 5.61 -24.80
CA SER A 514 -27.42 5.54 -23.43
C SER A 514 -27.00 6.93 -22.95
N ASP A 515 -26.85 7.08 -21.65
CA ASP A 515 -26.21 8.24 -21.02
C ASP A 515 -24.67 8.16 -21.09
N GLY A 516 -24.11 7.02 -21.50
CA GLY A 516 -22.68 6.84 -21.74
C GLY A 516 -21.85 6.59 -20.49
N ARG A 517 -22.45 6.13 -19.37
CA ARG A 517 -21.73 5.93 -18.11
C ARG A 517 -21.66 4.44 -17.72
N PRO A 518 -20.69 3.67 -18.24
CA PRO A 518 -20.57 2.27 -17.85
C PRO A 518 -20.08 2.15 -16.40
N THR A 519 -20.74 1.29 -15.61
CA THR A 519 -20.26 0.91 -14.26
C THR A 519 -19.29 -0.25 -14.30
N THR A 520 -19.35 -1.04 -15.37
CA THR A 520 -18.57 -2.28 -15.52
C THR A 520 -18.13 -2.46 -16.97
N GLY A 521 -17.04 -3.20 -17.18
CA GLY A 521 -16.54 -3.52 -18.51
C GLY A 521 -15.73 -2.39 -19.16
N ASN A 522 -14.94 -2.73 -20.18
CA ASN A 522 -14.12 -1.76 -20.92
C ASN A 522 -14.77 -1.43 -22.28
N ALA A 523 -15.57 -0.36 -22.31
CA ALA A 523 -16.29 0.06 -23.50
C ALA A 523 -15.35 0.43 -24.68
N LEU A 524 -14.18 1.02 -24.40
CA LEU A 524 -13.19 1.38 -25.44
C LEU A 524 -12.60 0.13 -26.11
N ALA A 525 -12.30 -0.91 -25.34
CA ALA A 525 -11.84 -2.19 -25.89
C ALA A 525 -12.93 -2.84 -26.76
N ALA A 526 -14.19 -2.78 -26.33
CA ALA A 526 -15.31 -3.29 -27.12
C ALA A 526 -15.54 -2.47 -28.42
N ALA A 527 -15.38 -1.15 -28.37
CA ALA A 527 -15.43 -0.31 -29.57
C ALA A 527 -14.27 -0.60 -30.54
N GLN A 528 -13.07 -0.90 -30.03
CA GLN A 528 -11.96 -1.36 -30.87
C GLN A 528 -12.28 -2.69 -31.55
N ALA A 529 -12.87 -3.65 -30.82
CA ALA A 529 -13.36 -4.89 -31.43
C ALA A 529 -14.43 -4.64 -32.50
N ALA A 530 -15.33 -3.67 -32.30
CA ALA A 530 -16.32 -3.27 -33.30
C ALA A 530 -15.66 -2.69 -34.56
N LYS A 531 -14.64 -1.86 -34.40
CA LYS A 531 -13.83 -1.31 -35.51
C LYS A 531 -13.17 -2.43 -36.33
N ASP A 532 -12.55 -3.39 -35.64
CA ASP A 532 -11.84 -4.51 -36.27
C ASP A 532 -12.83 -5.43 -37.02
N ALA A 533 -14.06 -5.57 -36.52
CA ALA A 533 -15.16 -6.26 -37.18
C ALA A 533 -15.82 -5.45 -38.32
N GLY A 534 -15.39 -4.19 -38.54
CA GLY A 534 -15.94 -3.30 -39.57
C GLY A 534 -17.33 -2.74 -39.27
N ALA A 535 -17.74 -2.70 -38.00
CA ALA A 535 -19.01 -2.14 -37.54
C ALA A 535 -18.87 -0.70 -37.04
N ASP A 536 -19.82 0.16 -37.41
CA ASP A 536 -19.82 1.59 -37.04
C ASP A 536 -20.69 1.80 -35.79
N ILE A 537 -20.18 2.50 -34.77
CA ILE A 537 -20.93 2.87 -33.57
C ILE A 537 -21.44 4.31 -33.70
N HIS A 538 -22.75 4.46 -33.60
CA HIS A 538 -23.45 5.73 -33.48
C HIS A 538 -24.10 5.82 -32.10
N TYR A 539 -24.36 7.04 -31.63
CA TYR A 539 -25.03 7.23 -30.34
C TYR A 539 -26.15 8.27 -30.39
N VAL A 540 -27.09 8.11 -29.46
CA VAL A 540 -28.15 9.05 -29.13
C VAL A 540 -28.10 9.28 -27.63
N PRO A 541 -27.73 10.48 -27.16
CA PRO A 541 -27.64 10.75 -25.74
C PRO A 541 -29.03 10.70 -25.08
N THR A 542 -29.16 9.94 -23.99
CA THR A 542 -30.42 9.80 -23.24
C THR A 542 -30.32 10.38 -21.83
N PRO A 543 -30.36 11.72 -21.66
CA PRO A 543 -30.19 12.34 -20.35
C PRO A 543 -31.34 12.04 -19.39
N LEU A 544 -30.99 11.80 -18.12
CA LEU A 544 -31.88 12.06 -16.99
C LEU A 544 -32.30 13.52 -16.99
N THR A 545 -33.59 13.79 -16.77
CA THR A 545 -34.13 15.15 -16.70
C THR A 545 -34.73 15.33 -15.31
N PHE A 546 -33.96 15.94 -14.40
CA PHE A 546 -34.42 16.30 -13.06
C PHE A 546 -34.54 17.82 -12.93
N ALA A 547 -35.44 18.27 -12.06
CA ALA A 547 -35.62 19.69 -11.74
C ALA A 547 -34.73 20.14 -10.56
N GLN A 548 -34.56 19.26 -9.57
CA GLN A 548 -33.78 19.46 -8.36
C GLN A 548 -33.27 18.09 -7.90
N GLU A 549 -31.99 17.99 -7.56
CA GLU A 549 -31.39 16.72 -7.14
C GLU A 549 -30.21 16.97 -6.20
N VAL A 550 -30.12 16.18 -5.14
CA VAL A 550 -29.04 16.23 -4.15
C VAL A 550 -28.49 14.82 -3.96
N VAL A 551 -27.16 14.71 -3.99
CA VAL A 551 -26.45 13.44 -3.86
C VAL A 551 -25.55 13.54 -2.64
N VAL A 552 -25.76 12.67 -1.65
CA VAL A 552 -24.77 12.45 -0.59
C VAL A 552 -23.71 11.49 -1.14
N GLU A 553 -22.58 12.03 -1.60
CA GLU A 553 -21.54 11.24 -2.26
C GLU A 553 -20.87 10.28 -1.26
N SER A 554 -20.51 10.80 -0.08
CA SER A 554 -19.76 10.03 0.94
C SER A 554 -19.83 10.68 2.33
N ILE A 555 -19.42 9.91 3.33
CA ILE A 555 -19.08 10.39 4.67
C ILE A 555 -17.63 10.00 4.96
N LEU A 556 -16.77 10.99 5.15
CA LEU A 556 -15.39 10.79 5.50
C LEU A 556 -15.22 10.65 7.02
N LEU A 557 -14.61 9.54 7.41
CA LEU A 557 -14.26 9.21 8.79
C LEU A 557 -12.81 8.71 8.82
N PRO A 558 -12.06 8.93 9.92
CA PRO A 558 -10.83 8.19 10.15
C PRO A 558 -11.10 6.68 10.17
N GLN A 559 -10.16 5.86 9.70
CA GLN A 559 -10.31 4.40 9.75
C GLN A 559 -10.33 3.88 11.19
N GLU A 560 -9.57 4.52 12.06
CA GLU A 560 -9.41 4.14 13.45
C GLU A 560 -9.24 5.37 14.35
N VAL A 561 -9.86 5.35 15.53
CA VAL A 561 -9.70 6.37 16.58
C VAL A 561 -9.53 5.73 17.95
N LYS A 562 -8.86 6.44 18.86
CA LYS A 562 -8.78 6.03 20.26
C LYS A 562 -10.10 6.28 20.97
N PHE A 563 -10.33 5.52 22.05
CA PHE A 563 -11.44 5.76 22.96
C PHE A 563 -11.43 7.22 23.45
N GLY A 564 -12.53 7.94 23.23
CA GLY A 564 -12.71 9.34 23.62
C GLY A 564 -11.97 10.37 22.77
N GLU A 565 -11.26 9.96 21.69
CA GLU A 565 -10.63 10.91 20.77
C GLU A 565 -11.72 11.69 20.00
N PRO A 566 -11.64 13.03 19.96
CA PRO A 566 -12.53 13.82 19.12
C PRO A 566 -12.21 13.58 17.64
N LEU A 567 -13.24 13.42 16.82
CA LEU A 567 -13.14 13.23 15.38
C LEU A 567 -14.17 14.09 14.66
N ASP A 568 -13.88 14.47 13.42
CA ASP A 568 -14.83 15.17 12.55
C ASP A 568 -15.37 14.20 11.50
N ALA A 569 -16.68 13.94 11.56
CA ALA A 569 -17.40 13.23 10.51
C ALA A 569 -17.77 14.24 9.42
N LYS A 570 -17.08 14.18 8.27
CA LYS A 570 -17.32 15.12 7.15
C LYS A 570 -18.27 14.49 6.15
N VAL A 571 -19.44 15.08 5.97
CA VAL A 571 -20.43 14.65 4.97
C VAL A 571 -20.21 15.46 3.69
N VAL A 572 -20.04 14.76 2.58
CA VAL A 572 -19.89 15.34 1.25
C VAL A 572 -21.21 15.19 0.50
N ALA A 573 -21.77 16.32 0.06
CA ALA A 573 -23.00 16.35 -0.72
C ALA A 573 -22.84 17.20 -1.97
N TRP A 574 -23.32 16.73 -3.11
CA TRP A 574 -23.44 17.49 -4.34
C TRP A 574 -24.88 17.95 -4.53
N SER A 575 -25.08 19.16 -5.04
CA SER A 575 -26.41 19.68 -5.36
C SER A 575 -26.44 20.27 -6.75
N GLN A 576 -27.51 20.00 -7.50
CA GLN A 576 -27.67 20.54 -8.86
C GLN A 576 -27.85 22.06 -8.89
N GLN A 577 -28.55 22.62 -7.90
CA GLN A 577 -28.86 24.05 -7.79
C GLN A 577 -28.86 24.49 -6.32
N ASP A 578 -28.75 25.78 -6.08
CA ASP A 578 -28.82 26.34 -4.73
C ASP A 578 -30.15 25.97 -4.05
N THR A 579 -30.09 25.28 -2.91
CA THR A 579 -31.27 24.81 -2.18
C THR A 579 -31.01 24.74 -0.66
N GLN A 580 -32.03 24.36 0.10
CA GLN A 580 -31.97 24.16 1.54
C GLN A 580 -32.48 22.76 1.88
N GLY A 581 -31.78 22.07 2.78
CA GLY A 581 -32.12 20.72 3.20
C GLY A 581 -31.87 20.48 4.68
N ARG A 582 -32.34 19.34 5.19
CA ARG A 582 -32.07 18.86 6.55
C ARG A 582 -31.08 17.71 6.49
N LEU A 583 -29.85 17.94 6.96
CA LEU A 583 -28.84 16.90 7.12
C LEU A 583 -28.98 16.24 8.49
N SER A 584 -29.20 14.93 8.51
CA SER A 584 -29.34 14.09 9.69
C SER A 584 -28.19 13.10 9.79
N LEU A 585 -27.63 12.91 10.98
CA LEU A 585 -26.56 11.97 11.25
C LEU A 585 -27.03 10.87 12.20
N PHE A 586 -26.72 9.63 11.87
CA PHE A 586 -27.06 8.43 12.63
C PHE A 586 -25.78 7.64 12.95
N ARG A 587 -25.77 6.93 14.08
CA ARG A 587 -24.71 6.01 14.49
C ARG A 587 -25.32 4.70 14.95
N ASN A 588 -24.92 3.59 14.33
CA ASN A 588 -25.47 2.25 14.58
C ASN A 588 -27.00 2.21 14.47
N GLY A 589 -27.58 3.04 13.60
CA GLY A 589 -29.03 3.22 13.45
C GLY A 589 -29.69 4.19 14.45
N GLU A 590 -28.97 4.66 15.47
CA GLU A 590 -29.45 5.66 16.43
C GLU A 590 -29.27 7.08 15.89
N PHE A 591 -30.28 7.93 16.02
CA PHE A 591 -30.23 9.33 15.58
C PHE A 591 -29.34 10.16 16.52
N LEU A 592 -28.31 10.80 15.98
CA LEU A 592 -27.40 11.67 16.75
C LEU A 592 -27.84 13.14 16.74
N GLY A 593 -28.42 13.60 15.63
CA GLY A 593 -28.83 14.98 15.45
C GLY A 593 -29.14 15.34 14.00
N SER A 594 -29.76 16.50 13.81
CA SER A 594 -30.02 17.06 12.48
C SER A 594 -29.73 18.56 12.47
N GLN A 595 -29.27 19.08 11.33
CA GLN A 595 -29.03 20.49 11.10
C GLN A 595 -29.65 20.90 9.76
N VAL A 596 -30.21 22.10 9.71
CA VAL A 596 -30.64 22.70 8.46
C VAL A 596 -29.40 23.26 7.76
N VAL A 597 -29.16 22.80 6.54
CA VAL A 597 -27.97 23.14 5.74
C VAL A 597 -28.38 23.84 4.45
N ARG A 598 -27.58 24.82 4.02
CA ARG A 598 -27.76 25.53 2.74
C ARG A 598 -26.79 24.94 1.72
N LEU A 599 -27.33 24.24 0.74
CA LEU A 599 -26.56 23.61 -0.33
C LEU A 599 -26.40 24.63 -1.47
N SER A 600 -25.17 24.92 -1.85
CA SER A 600 -24.88 25.68 -3.07
C SER A 600 -24.76 24.71 -4.24
N ALA A 601 -25.03 25.17 -5.46
CA ALA A 601 -24.82 24.37 -6.68
C ALA A 601 -23.37 23.85 -6.74
N GLY A 602 -23.21 22.54 -6.92
CA GLY A 602 -21.93 21.83 -6.82
C GLY A 602 -21.74 21.09 -5.49
N LYS A 603 -20.47 20.82 -5.12
CA LYS A 603 -20.11 20.07 -3.91
C LYS A 603 -20.12 20.95 -2.65
N ASN A 604 -20.58 20.37 -1.55
CA ASN A 604 -20.72 20.97 -0.23
C ASN A 604 -20.16 20.02 0.84
N VAL A 605 -19.53 20.55 1.90
CA VAL A 605 -19.04 19.77 3.06
C VAL A 605 -19.66 20.26 4.34
N TYR A 606 -20.09 19.32 5.17
CA TYR A 606 -20.52 19.59 6.53
C TYR A 606 -19.74 18.71 7.50
N ALA A 607 -19.07 19.31 8.48
CA ALA A 607 -18.31 18.60 9.49
C ALA A 607 -19.09 18.51 10.80
N TYR A 608 -19.24 17.30 11.34
CA TYR A 608 -19.82 17.05 12.65
C TYR A 608 -18.75 16.52 13.59
N ARG A 609 -18.41 17.31 14.61
CA ARG A 609 -17.49 16.88 15.66
C ARG A 609 -18.17 15.85 16.55
N GLN A 610 -17.51 14.72 16.78
CA GLN A 610 -17.98 13.59 17.57
C GLN A 610 -16.86 13.08 18.48
N SER A 611 -17.23 12.38 19.55
CA SER A 611 -16.30 11.60 20.38
C SER A 611 -16.94 10.25 20.70
N LEU A 612 -16.16 9.18 20.62
CA LEU A 612 -16.65 7.81 20.78
C LEU A 612 -16.18 7.22 22.10
N GLU A 613 -17.13 6.92 22.99
CA GLU A 613 -16.89 6.34 24.32
C GLU A 613 -17.27 4.84 24.39
N GLN A 614 -17.39 4.20 23.24
CA GLN A 614 -17.63 2.77 23.13
C GLN A 614 -16.58 2.20 22.18
N SER A 615 -15.98 1.07 22.55
CA SER A 615 -15.01 0.36 21.71
C SER A 615 -15.72 -0.56 20.73
N GLY A 616 -15.14 -0.75 19.55
CA GLY A 616 -15.70 -1.61 18.50
C GLY A 616 -15.92 -0.86 17.19
N ILE A 617 -16.63 -1.49 16.26
CA ILE A 617 -16.98 -0.88 14.98
C ILE A 617 -18.24 -0.04 15.17
N HIS A 618 -18.18 1.22 14.75
CA HIS A 618 -19.33 2.10 14.68
C HIS A 618 -19.66 2.41 13.22
N VAL A 619 -20.92 2.21 12.84
CA VAL A 619 -21.46 2.56 11.53
C VAL A 619 -22.09 3.93 11.63
N TYR A 620 -21.59 4.91 10.88
CA TYR A 620 -22.22 6.21 10.72
C TYR A 620 -23.01 6.24 9.43
N GLN A 621 -24.16 6.91 9.47
CA GLN A 621 -24.97 7.18 8.29
C GLN A 621 -25.36 8.64 8.27
N ALA A 622 -25.09 9.32 7.17
CA ALA A 622 -25.61 10.65 6.88
C ALA A 622 -26.80 10.53 5.93
N ALA A 623 -27.84 11.31 6.16
CA ALA A 623 -29.00 11.41 5.27
C ALA A 623 -29.37 12.89 5.08
N ILE A 624 -29.60 13.32 3.85
CA ILE A 624 -30.10 14.67 3.54
C ILE A 624 -31.54 14.55 3.04
N ASP A 625 -32.40 15.41 3.55
CA ASP A 625 -33.79 15.54 3.11
C ASP A 625 -33.96 16.94 2.48
N VAL A 626 -34.32 16.98 1.19
CA VAL A 626 -34.51 18.20 0.40
C VAL A 626 -35.86 18.13 -0.31
N GLU A 627 -36.62 19.21 -0.22
CA GLU A 627 -37.92 19.30 -0.90
C GLU A 627 -37.73 19.34 -2.43
N GLY A 628 -38.43 18.45 -3.14
CA GLY A 628 -38.38 18.36 -4.61
C GLY A 628 -37.28 17.47 -5.18
N ASP A 629 -36.46 16.84 -4.32
CA ASP A 629 -35.53 15.77 -4.72
C ASP A 629 -36.31 14.51 -5.15
N THR A 630 -35.80 13.81 -6.15
CA THR A 630 -36.50 12.67 -6.78
C THR A 630 -35.92 11.30 -6.44
N ILE A 631 -34.67 11.21 -5.96
CA ILE A 631 -34.01 9.93 -5.68
C ILE A 631 -33.70 9.87 -4.18
N GLU A 632 -34.35 8.99 -3.43
CA GLU A 632 -34.10 8.90 -1.97
C GLU A 632 -32.84 8.09 -1.64
N GLU A 633 -32.43 7.20 -2.55
CA GLU A 633 -31.32 6.27 -2.36
C GLU A 633 -29.96 6.97 -2.35
N ASN A 634 -29.76 7.97 -3.21
CA ASN A 634 -28.51 8.75 -3.28
C ASN A 634 -28.44 9.86 -2.23
N ASN A 635 -29.52 10.06 -1.46
CA ASN A 635 -29.60 11.02 -0.37
C ASN A 635 -28.99 10.50 0.94
N ARG A 636 -28.29 9.35 0.90
CA ARG A 636 -27.70 8.70 2.06
C ARG A 636 -26.28 8.24 1.79
N ALA A 637 -25.39 8.42 2.76
CA ALA A 637 -24.06 7.85 2.74
C ALA A 637 -23.75 7.14 4.06
N VAL A 638 -22.96 6.07 3.98
CA VAL A 638 -22.56 5.25 5.13
C VAL A 638 -21.05 5.26 5.24
N GLY A 639 -20.55 5.21 6.48
CA GLY A 639 -19.14 5.11 6.81
C GLY A 639 -18.95 4.26 8.04
N THR A 640 -17.76 3.68 8.20
CA THR A 640 -17.41 2.90 9.39
C THR A 640 -16.16 3.45 10.04
N ILE A 641 -16.11 3.35 11.36
CA ILE A 641 -14.92 3.67 12.15
C ILE A 641 -14.69 2.61 13.22
N VAL A 642 -13.42 2.26 13.44
CA VAL A 642 -13.03 1.34 14.50
C VAL A 642 -12.52 2.14 15.70
N VAL A 643 -13.13 1.90 16.86
CA VAL A 643 -12.70 2.52 18.13
C VAL A 643 -11.94 1.49 18.94
N ARG A 644 -10.69 1.80 19.27
CA ARG A 644 -9.88 0.93 20.13
C ARG A 644 -10.48 0.83 21.54
N GLY A 645 -10.22 -0.31 22.19
CA GLY A 645 -10.48 -0.48 23.61
C GLY A 645 -9.78 0.60 24.46
N ARG A 646 -10.17 0.70 25.73
CA ARG A 646 -9.54 1.63 26.68
C ARG A 646 -8.04 1.30 26.79
N PRO A 647 -7.16 2.32 26.79
CA PRO A 647 -5.73 2.08 26.93
C PRO A 647 -5.42 1.40 28.26
N GLN A 648 -4.51 0.43 28.23
CA GLN A 648 -4.07 -0.30 29.41
C GLN A 648 -2.73 0.25 29.90
N VAL A 649 -2.69 0.77 31.13
CA VAL A 649 -1.47 1.32 31.74
C VAL A 649 -1.09 0.51 32.97
N LEU A 650 0.18 0.14 33.05
CA LEU A 650 0.76 -0.47 34.24
C LEU A 650 1.34 0.65 35.13
N LEU A 651 0.82 0.80 36.34
CA LEU A 651 1.35 1.73 37.35
C LEU A 651 2.10 0.94 38.42
N ALA A 652 3.42 1.12 38.49
CA ALA A 652 4.26 0.54 39.52
C ALA A 652 4.47 1.55 40.65
N GLU A 653 4.01 1.20 41.86
CA GLU A 653 4.15 2.01 43.07
C GLU A 653 4.21 1.07 44.28
N LYS A 654 5.08 1.36 45.25
CA LYS A 654 5.30 0.53 46.45
C LYS A 654 4.13 0.61 47.42
N ASP A 655 3.48 1.77 47.49
CA ASP A 655 2.34 2.01 48.37
C ASP A 655 1.06 2.27 47.57
N LYS A 656 0.11 1.33 47.65
CA LYS A 656 -1.17 1.42 46.95
C LYS A 656 -1.97 2.69 47.33
N ALA A 657 -1.79 3.24 48.53
CA ALA A 657 -2.44 4.48 48.93
C ALA A 657 -1.92 5.68 48.11
N HIS A 658 -0.62 5.71 47.80
CA HIS A 658 -0.02 6.74 46.97
C HIS A 658 -0.44 6.65 45.50
N ALA A 659 -0.71 5.43 44.99
CA ALA A 659 -1.19 5.21 43.64
C ALA A 659 -2.68 5.58 43.44
N GLN A 660 -3.47 5.69 44.52
CA GLN A 660 -4.92 5.80 44.43
C GLN A 660 -5.38 7.09 43.73
N ALA A 661 -4.76 8.23 44.01
CA ALA A 661 -5.13 9.50 43.39
C ALA A 661 -4.86 9.51 41.88
N LEU A 662 -3.67 9.07 41.47
CA LEU A 662 -3.28 9.01 40.06
C LEU A 662 -4.10 7.96 39.30
N SER A 663 -4.28 6.76 39.87
CA SER A 663 -5.09 5.71 39.22
C SER A 663 -6.56 6.13 39.08
N ALA A 664 -7.14 6.83 40.07
CA ALA A 664 -8.50 7.36 39.97
C ALA A 664 -8.61 8.47 38.91
N ALA A 665 -7.62 9.38 38.84
CA ALA A 665 -7.55 10.42 37.83
C ALA A 665 -7.51 9.83 36.41
N LEU A 666 -6.65 8.84 36.18
CA LEU A 666 -6.52 8.15 34.89
C LEU A 666 -7.78 7.35 34.52
N ARG A 667 -8.40 6.64 35.48
CA ARG A 667 -9.67 5.92 35.25
C ARG A 667 -10.82 6.86 34.92
N THR A 668 -10.88 8.04 35.55
CA THR A 668 -11.84 9.10 35.21
C THR A 668 -11.62 9.63 33.79
N GLN A 669 -10.39 9.50 33.27
CA GLN A 669 -10.01 9.81 31.89
C GLN A 669 -10.13 8.59 30.96
N HIS A 670 -10.85 7.54 31.36
CA HIS A 670 -11.08 6.31 30.59
C HIS A 670 -9.81 5.53 30.21
N ILE A 671 -8.76 5.63 31.04
CA ILE A 671 -7.55 4.82 30.95
C ILE A 671 -7.66 3.71 32.00
N ASP A 672 -7.56 2.46 31.59
CA ASP A 672 -7.56 1.33 32.51
C ASP A 672 -6.18 1.20 33.13
N VAL A 673 -6.12 1.25 34.47
CA VAL A 673 -4.87 1.23 35.22
C VAL A 673 -4.79 -0.02 36.08
N THR A 674 -3.75 -0.81 35.84
CA THR A 674 -3.34 -1.94 36.68
C THR A 674 -2.23 -1.48 37.61
N VAL A 675 -2.48 -1.51 38.93
CA VAL A 675 -1.51 -1.09 39.94
C VAL A 675 -0.76 -2.30 40.47
N VAL A 676 0.56 -2.27 40.42
CA VAL A 676 1.44 -3.34 40.92
C VAL A 676 2.53 -2.78 41.82
N ASP A 677 3.04 -3.62 42.72
CA ASP A 677 4.28 -3.32 43.44
C ASP A 677 5.49 -3.45 42.47
N PRO A 678 6.66 -2.86 42.76
CA PRO A 678 7.84 -2.91 41.89
C PRO A 678 8.24 -4.33 41.44
N GLU A 679 8.06 -5.31 42.32
CA GLU A 679 8.38 -6.74 42.07
C GLU A 679 7.37 -7.40 41.12
N GLY A 680 6.17 -6.81 40.96
CA GLY A 680 5.11 -7.24 40.06
C GLY A 680 5.21 -6.68 38.64
N ILE A 681 6.21 -5.83 38.36
CA ILE A 681 6.51 -5.43 36.98
C ILE A 681 6.92 -6.67 36.17
N PRO A 682 6.32 -6.95 35.01
CA PRO A 682 6.65 -8.13 34.21
C PRO A 682 8.15 -8.24 33.93
N LYS A 683 8.69 -9.46 34.12
CA LYS A 683 10.11 -9.76 33.92
C LYS A 683 10.41 -10.12 32.46
N ASP A 684 9.40 -10.52 31.70
CA ASP A 684 9.49 -10.89 30.30
C ASP A 684 8.93 -9.78 29.38
N PRO A 685 9.45 -9.64 28.14
CA PRO A 685 8.97 -8.65 27.18
C PRO A 685 7.48 -8.82 26.81
N ALA A 686 6.99 -10.06 26.72
CA ALA A 686 5.61 -10.33 26.32
C ALA A 686 4.59 -9.81 27.37
N GLY A 687 4.95 -9.85 28.65
CA GLY A 687 4.15 -9.27 29.73
C GLY A 687 4.05 -7.74 29.66
N LEU A 688 5.13 -7.04 29.30
CA LEU A 688 5.11 -5.59 29.10
C LEU A 688 4.28 -5.17 27.88
N GLN A 689 4.27 -6.00 26.82
CA GLN A 689 3.51 -5.76 25.59
C GLN A 689 1.99 -5.76 25.77
N LYS A 690 1.47 -6.26 26.91
CA LYS A 690 0.03 -6.20 27.23
C LYS A 690 -0.45 -4.78 27.56
N TYR A 691 0.47 -3.87 27.85
CA TYR A 691 0.17 -2.51 28.27
C TYR A 691 0.64 -1.50 27.21
N ASP A 692 -0.13 -0.44 27.03
CA ASP A 692 0.16 0.68 26.13
C ASP A 692 1.17 1.68 26.74
N GLY A 693 1.32 1.66 28.07
CA GLY A 693 2.32 2.44 28.79
C GLY A 693 2.62 1.92 30.21
N LEU A 694 3.79 2.31 30.72
CA LEU A 694 4.30 2.02 32.06
C LEU A 694 4.54 3.33 32.82
N ILE A 695 4.05 3.41 34.06
CA ILE A 695 4.31 4.51 34.98
C ILE A 695 5.13 3.97 36.15
N LEU A 696 6.32 4.51 36.35
CA LEU A 696 7.17 4.25 37.52
C LEU A 696 6.99 5.39 38.52
N SER A 697 6.29 5.12 39.61
CA SER A 697 6.07 6.10 40.68
C SER A 697 6.90 5.75 41.91
N ASN A 698 7.90 6.58 42.22
CA ASN A 698 8.75 6.42 43.40
C ASN A 698 9.35 5.00 43.54
N VAL A 699 9.74 4.37 42.44
CA VAL A 699 10.31 3.01 42.41
C VAL A 699 11.83 3.09 42.46
N SER A 700 12.47 2.34 43.36
CA SER A 700 13.94 2.22 43.43
C SER A 700 14.51 1.28 42.37
N SER A 701 15.65 1.64 41.77
CA SER A 701 16.39 0.75 40.84
C SER A 701 16.86 -0.54 41.52
N LEU A 702 17.06 -0.53 42.85
CA LEU A 702 17.48 -1.70 43.64
C LEU A 702 16.43 -2.81 43.67
N LYS A 703 15.17 -2.49 43.34
CA LYS A 703 14.06 -3.46 43.24
C LYS A 703 13.93 -4.08 41.85
N LEU A 704 14.70 -3.61 40.88
CA LEU A 704 14.68 -4.08 39.50
C LEU A 704 15.99 -4.77 39.15
N THR A 705 15.92 -5.89 38.45
CA THR A 705 17.13 -6.50 37.89
C THR A 705 17.62 -5.71 36.67
N LYS A 706 18.93 -5.75 36.38
CA LYS A 706 19.49 -5.10 35.17
C LYS A 706 18.75 -5.52 33.89
N LYS A 707 18.50 -6.83 33.74
CA LYS A 707 17.77 -7.39 32.59
C LYS A 707 16.33 -6.87 32.48
N GLN A 708 15.66 -6.68 33.60
CA GLN A 708 14.30 -6.10 33.63
C GLN A 708 14.31 -4.63 33.22
N MET A 709 15.32 -3.86 33.65
CA MET A 709 15.51 -2.48 33.18
C MET A 709 15.82 -2.41 31.68
N GLU A 710 16.62 -3.35 31.15
CA GLU A 710 16.86 -3.48 29.70
C GLU A 710 15.57 -3.78 28.94
N HIS A 711 14.73 -4.71 29.42
CA HIS A 711 13.43 -5.00 28.80
C HIS A 711 12.49 -3.78 28.79
N ILE A 712 12.49 -2.95 29.85
CA ILE A 712 11.69 -1.71 29.87
C ILE A 712 12.24 -0.71 28.85
N ARG A 713 13.56 -0.53 28.77
CA ARG A 713 14.18 0.33 27.75
C ARG A 713 13.82 -0.14 26.33
N ASP A 714 13.93 -1.43 26.06
CA ASP A 714 13.63 -2.00 24.73
C ASP A 714 12.13 -1.97 24.43
N TYR A 715 11.25 -2.13 25.44
CA TYR A 715 9.80 -1.93 25.32
C TYR A 715 9.44 -0.52 24.83
N VAL A 716 10.16 0.50 25.31
CA VAL A 716 10.00 1.88 24.84
C VAL A 716 10.63 2.05 23.45
N ARG A 717 11.92 1.72 23.30
CA ARG A 717 12.69 1.98 22.09
C ARG A 717 12.16 1.23 20.87
N ASP A 718 11.92 -0.06 21.03
CA ASP A 718 11.62 -1.00 19.95
C ASP A 718 10.14 -1.39 19.96
N GLY A 719 9.54 -1.49 21.15
CA GLY A 719 8.12 -1.81 21.31
C GLY A 719 7.17 -0.63 21.16
N GLY A 720 7.67 0.61 21.08
CA GLY A 720 6.83 1.81 20.99
C GLY A 720 5.96 2.07 22.22
N GLY A 721 6.25 1.44 23.35
CA GLY A 721 5.54 1.61 24.61
C GLY A 721 5.79 2.97 25.26
N GLY A 722 4.82 3.47 26.02
CA GLY A 722 4.97 4.70 26.80
C GLY A 722 5.70 4.46 28.12
N LEU A 723 6.56 5.41 28.54
CA LEU A 723 7.18 5.38 29.87
C LEU A 723 7.04 6.74 30.56
N ILE A 724 6.45 6.76 31.76
CA ILE A 724 6.42 7.94 32.63
C ILE A 724 7.16 7.60 33.92
N MET A 725 8.07 8.47 34.35
CA MET A 725 8.69 8.37 35.67
C MET A 725 8.31 9.57 36.53
N LEU A 726 7.85 9.29 37.76
CA LEU A 726 7.46 10.30 38.75
C LEU A 726 8.52 10.42 39.85
N GLY A 727 8.69 11.64 40.34
CA GLY A 727 9.62 11.97 41.40
C GLY A 727 9.21 11.48 42.76
N GLY A 728 10.22 11.27 43.60
CA GLY A 728 10.09 10.82 44.97
C GLY A 728 11.45 10.49 45.56
N GLU A 729 11.46 10.13 46.84
CA GLU A 729 12.68 9.83 47.61
C GLU A 729 13.46 8.62 47.07
N GLU A 730 12.77 7.69 46.40
CA GLU A 730 13.34 6.47 45.83
C GLU A 730 13.42 6.52 44.28
N SER A 731 13.35 7.71 43.66
CA SER A 731 13.35 7.86 42.19
C SER A 731 14.49 8.73 41.66
N PHE A 732 14.72 8.69 40.34
CA PHE A 732 15.81 9.39 39.65
C PHE A 732 17.19 9.11 40.28
N GLY A 733 18.03 10.14 40.46
CA GLY A 733 19.36 9.99 41.04
C GLY A 733 19.35 9.39 42.46
N LEU A 734 18.35 9.74 43.28
CA LEU A 734 18.18 9.20 44.63
C LEU A 734 17.75 7.73 44.60
N GLY A 735 16.97 7.35 43.60
CA GLY A 735 16.53 5.98 43.33
C GLY A 735 17.59 5.05 42.76
N GLY A 736 18.81 5.54 42.49
CA GLY A 736 19.91 4.75 41.95
C GLY A 736 19.83 4.50 40.44
N TYR A 737 19.23 5.41 39.67
CA TYR A 737 19.08 5.26 38.22
C TYR A 737 20.25 5.80 37.40
N TYR A 738 21.30 6.32 38.03
CA TYR A 738 22.49 6.79 37.32
C TYR A 738 23.18 5.66 36.55
N ARG A 739 23.44 5.90 35.26
CA ARG A 739 23.97 4.95 34.27
C ARG A 739 23.19 3.65 34.17
N THR A 740 21.86 3.73 34.29
CA THR A 740 20.96 2.57 34.10
C THR A 740 20.24 2.61 32.75
N PRO A 741 19.76 1.47 32.22
CA PRO A 741 18.95 1.43 31.00
C PRO A 741 17.67 2.28 31.07
N ILE A 742 17.12 2.50 32.28
CA ILE A 742 15.96 3.39 32.46
C ILE A 742 16.37 4.85 32.28
N GLU A 743 17.51 5.27 32.81
CA GLU A 743 18.03 6.61 32.52
C GLU A 743 18.23 6.78 31.02
N GLU A 744 18.76 5.79 30.29
CA GLU A 744 18.90 5.84 28.83
C GLU A 744 17.59 6.19 28.12
N ALA A 745 16.44 5.68 28.58
CA ALA A 745 15.12 5.89 27.99
C ALA A 745 14.43 7.21 28.42
N LEU A 746 14.88 7.85 29.49
CA LEU A 746 14.25 9.07 30.03
C LEU A 746 14.79 10.37 29.39
N PRO A 747 13.99 11.45 29.35
CA PRO A 747 14.39 12.76 28.82
C PRO A 747 15.48 13.47 29.64
N VAL A 748 15.72 13.00 30.86
CA VAL A 748 16.61 13.63 31.83
C VAL A 748 17.77 12.69 32.18
N THR A 749 18.89 13.28 32.58
CA THR A 749 20.01 12.58 33.20
C THR A 749 20.05 12.86 34.70
N MET A 750 20.53 11.86 35.45
CA MET A 750 20.70 11.94 36.90
C MET A 750 21.94 12.76 37.30
N GLU A 751 22.75 13.18 36.33
CA GLU A 751 23.86 14.12 36.56
C GLU A 751 23.31 15.56 36.65
N VAL A 752 23.41 16.18 37.82
CA VAL A 752 22.98 17.58 38.03
C VAL A 752 24.12 18.51 37.60
N LYS A 753 23.93 19.26 36.51
CA LYS A 753 24.99 20.10 35.91
C LYS A 753 25.15 21.48 36.56
N GLN A 754 24.31 21.85 37.52
CA GLN A 754 24.42 23.15 38.19
C GLN A 754 25.61 23.18 39.17
N ARG A 755 26.42 24.23 39.02
CA ARG A 755 27.63 24.52 39.78
C ARG A 755 27.32 24.67 41.27
N ILE A 756 27.44 23.60 42.02
CA ILE A 756 27.73 23.66 43.45
C ILE A 756 29.25 23.63 43.54
N GLU A 757 29.88 24.65 44.14
CA GLU A 757 31.29 24.60 44.50
C GLU A 757 31.55 23.33 45.30
N ILE A 758 32.20 22.35 44.68
CA ILE A 758 32.43 21.04 45.28
C ILE A 758 33.45 21.23 46.42
N PRO A 759 33.13 20.80 47.66
CA PRO A 759 34.11 20.68 48.75
C PRO A 759 35.38 19.96 48.29
N SER A 760 36.56 20.55 48.49
CA SER A 760 37.83 19.82 48.29
C SER A 760 37.90 18.61 49.24
N LEU A 761 38.15 17.42 48.70
CA LEU A 761 38.29 16.17 49.45
C LEU A 761 39.75 15.72 49.50
N ALA A 762 40.24 15.39 50.69
CA ALA A 762 41.54 14.75 50.91
C ALA A 762 41.34 13.36 51.55
N VAL A 763 41.81 12.31 50.87
CA VAL A 763 41.67 10.90 51.30
C VAL A 763 43.04 10.27 51.53
N VAL A 764 43.20 9.56 52.64
CA VAL A 764 44.35 8.66 52.87
C VAL A 764 43.88 7.21 52.89
N LEU A 765 44.43 6.41 51.99
CA LEU A 765 44.28 4.96 51.94
C LEU A 765 45.38 4.32 52.78
N SER A 766 45.01 3.74 53.92
CA SER A 766 45.93 3.06 54.83
C SER A 766 45.75 1.55 54.68
N ILE A 767 46.75 0.89 54.09
CA ILE A 767 46.67 -0.51 53.65
C ILE A 767 47.59 -1.39 54.50
N ASP A 768 47.03 -2.38 55.16
CA ASP A 768 47.79 -3.42 55.84
C ASP A 768 48.52 -4.31 54.82
N ARG A 769 49.84 -4.46 54.99
CA ARG A 769 50.69 -5.36 54.20
C ARG A 769 51.33 -6.45 55.06
N SER A 770 50.76 -6.80 56.20
CA SER A 770 51.28 -7.85 57.09
C SER A 770 51.29 -9.25 56.46
N GLY A 771 51.97 -10.19 57.10
CA GLY A 771 52.12 -11.56 56.59
C GLY A 771 50.78 -12.31 56.44
N SER A 772 49.77 -11.99 57.25
CA SER A 772 48.42 -12.56 57.15
C SER A 772 47.66 -12.05 55.92
N MET A 773 48.05 -10.89 55.38
CA MET A 773 47.52 -10.33 54.14
C MET A 773 48.04 -11.08 52.89
N ALA A 774 49.11 -11.87 53.01
CA ALA A 774 49.62 -12.73 51.94
C ALA A 774 48.84 -14.05 51.79
N MET A 775 47.91 -14.36 52.70
CA MET A 775 47.10 -15.57 52.61
C MET A 775 46.06 -15.47 51.49
N SER A 776 45.90 -16.56 50.74
CA SER A 776 44.87 -16.68 49.70
C SER A 776 43.48 -16.84 50.31
N THR A 777 42.50 -16.19 49.70
CA THR A 777 41.07 -16.47 49.87
C THR A 777 40.67 -17.71 49.05
N ASP A 778 39.43 -18.19 49.19
CA ASP A 778 38.91 -19.40 48.52
C ASP A 778 39.02 -19.35 46.97
N GLU A 779 39.23 -18.17 46.38
CA GLU A 779 39.31 -17.94 44.92
C GLU A 779 40.75 -17.77 44.36
N LYS A 780 41.79 -18.22 45.07
CA LYS A 780 43.23 -18.08 44.68
C LYS A 780 43.77 -16.64 44.62
N VAL A 781 43.02 -15.65 45.11
CA VAL A 781 43.45 -14.23 45.22
C VAL A 781 43.89 -13.94 46.66
N THR A 782 44.98 -13.20 46.87
CA THR A 782 45.44 -12.87 48.24
C THR A 782 44.60 -11.74 48.85
N LYS A 783 44.50 -11.67 50.18
CA LYS A 783 43.83 -10.54 50.87
C LYS A 783 44.44 -9.19 50.49
N LEU A 784 45.77 -9.14 50.28
CA LEU A 784 46.46 -7.95 49.82
C LEU A 784 46.03 -7.53 48.40
N ASP A 785 45.78 -8.47 47.50
CA ASP A 785 45.29 -8.17 46.15
C ASP A 785 43.89 -7.53 46.20
N ILE A 786 43.01 -8.03 47.09
CA ILE A 786 41.69 -7.43 47.36
C ILE A 786 41.83 -5.98 47.87
N ALA A 787 42.80 -5.73 48.76
CA ALA A 787 43.07 -4.38 49.26
C ALA A 787 43.62 -3.43 48.17
N LYS A 788 44.45 -3.92 47.25
CA LYS A 788 44.95 -3.16 46.10
C LYS A 788 43.84 -2.80 45.11
N GLU A 789 42.97 -3.76 44.80
CA GLU A 789 41.81 -3.51 43.94
C GLU A 789 40.86 -2.47 44.55
N ALA A 790 40.63 -2.53 45.87
CA ALA A 790 39.89 -1.49 46.57
C ALA A 790 40.55 -0.11 46.46
N ALA A 791 41.88 -0.05 46.57
CA ALA A 791 42.61 1.20 46.40
C ALA A 791 42.54 1.74 44.96
N HIS A 792 42.62 0.88 43.95
CA HIS A 792 42.44 1.26 42.54
C HIS A 792 41.05 1.87 42.30
N LEU A 793 39.99 1.24 42.81
CA LEU A 793 38.63 1.74 42.67
C LEU A 793 38.42 3.11 43.33
N VAL A 794 39.03 3.36 44.49
CA VAL A 794 38.95 4.69 45.14
C VAL A 794 39.65 5.74 44.28
N VAL A 795 40.81 5.44 43.72
CA VAL A 795 41.56 6.38 42.86
C VAL A 795 40.78 6.70 41.57
N ASP A 796 40.09 5.73 40.99
CA ASP A 796 39.26 5.91 39.79
C ASP A 796 38.01 6.77 40.04
N LEU A 797 37.47 6.76 41.27
CA LEU A 797 36.29 7.53 41.65
C LEU A 797 36.60 8.99 42.04
N LEU A 798 37.86 9.32 42.33
CA LEU A 798 38.26 10.67 42.72
C LEU A 798 38.43 11.59 41.50
N ASP A 799 37.85 12.80 41.58
CA ASP A 799 38.11 13.89 40.64
C ASP A 799 39.59 14.31 40.70
N GLU A 800 40.12 14.80 39.57
CA GLU A 800 41.50 15.31 39.41
C GLU A 800 41.86 16.47 40.37
N ARG A 801 40.85 17.11 40.98
CA ARG A 801 41.01 18.19 41.97
C ARG A 801 41.15 17.69 43.41
N ASN A 802 40.79 16.44 43.69
CA ASN A 802 40.88 15.87 45.04
C ASN A 802 42.28 15.37 45.33
N GLU A 803 42.66 15.35 46.61
CA GLU A 803 43.95 14.84 47.06
C GLU A 803 43.82 13.38 47.54
N VAL A 804 44.76 12.54 47.14
CA VAL A 804 44.86 11.15 47.56
C VAL A 804 46.29 10.82 48.00
N GLY A 805 46.41 10.11 49.11
CA GLY A 805 47.65 9.48 49.55
C GLY A 805 47.42 7.99 49.80
N VAL A 806 48.42 7.18 49.48
CA VAL A 806 48.41 5.73 49.74
C VAL A 806 49.60 5.38 50.62
N MET A 807 49.32 4.69 51.71
CA MET A 807 50.31 4.30 52.69
C MET A 807 50.08 2.86 53.10
N SER A 808 51.06 1.99 52.83
CA SER A 808 51.07 0.62 53.30
C SER A 808 51.86 0.46 54.59
N TRP A 809 51.49 -0.50 55.44
CA TRP A 809 52.13 -0.69 56.74
C TRP A 809 52.14 -2.15 57.21
N ASP A 810 53.20 -2.52 57.93
CA ASP A 810 53.32 -3.78 58.70
C ASP A 810 53.71 -3.47 60.14
N THR A 811 54.99 -3.47 60.50
CA THR A 811 55.56 -2.89 61.74
C THR A 811 56.05 -1.46 61.52
N GLU A 812 56.33 -1.09 60.27
CA GLU A 812 56.64 0.28 59.84
C GLU A 812 55.68 0.70 58.72
N PHE A 813 55.39 2.00 58.62
CA PHE A 813 54.58 2.55 57.53
C PHE A 813 55.46 3.13 56.42
N LEU A 814 55.01 2.97 55.18
CA LEU A 814 55.66 3.51 53.98
C LEU A 814 54.62 4.28 53.16
N TRP A 815 54.96 5.49 52.73
CA TRP A 815 54.15 6.23 51.76
C TRP A 815 54.43 5.71 50.34
N ASP A 816 53.63 4.77 49.86
CA ASP A 816 53.68 4.31 48.46
C ASP A 816 53.32 5.44 47.48
N VAL A 817 52.41 6.31 47.92
CA VAL A 817 52.01 7.53 47.22
C VAL A 817 51.85 8.64 48.25
N PRO A 818 52.79 9.61 48.30
CA PRO A 818 52.62 10.81 49.11
C PRO A 818 51.32 11.54 48.73
N ILE A 819 50.67 12.18 49.69
CA ILE A 819 49.42 12.90 49.43
C ILE A 819 49.61 13.95 48.33
N GLN A 820 48.87 13.80 47.24
CA GLN A 820 48.95 14.64 46.05
C GLN A 820 47.60 14.70 45.34
N ALA A 821 47.42 15.65 44.43
CA ALA A 821 46.23 15.70 43.58
C ALA A 821 46.11 14.43 42.72
N ALA A 822 44.90 13.89 42.57
CA ALA A 822 44.60 12.68 41.82
C ALA A 822 44.66 12.86 40.28
N ARG A 823 45.61 13.66 39.78
CA ARG A 823 45.80 13.93 38.33
C ARG A 823 46.57 12.81 37.64
N ASN A 824 47.62 12.30 38.30
CA ASN A 824 48.46 11.23 37.75
C ASN A 824 47.93 9.84 38.15
N ARG A 825 46.70 9.51 37.73
CA ARG A 825 46.06 8.24 38.11
C ARG A 825 46.92 7.04 37.74
N SER A 826 47.44 6.99 36.51
CA SER A 826 48.29 5.90 36.02
C SER A 826 49.54 5.67 36.87
N GLY A 827 50.20 6.75 37.33
CA GLY A 827 51.31 6.65 38.28
C GLY A 827 50.91 6.10 39.64
N ILE A 828 49.75 6.51 40.16
CA ILE A 828 49.20 6.05 41.44
C ILE A 828 48.85 4.55 41.36
N HIS A 829 48.20 4.10 40.28
CA HIS A 829 47.92 2.67 40.06
C HIS A 829 49.20 1.85 40.01
N HIS A 830 50.24 2.35 39.33
CA HIS A 830 51.52 1.64 39.28
C HIS A 830 52.13 1.47 40.68
N SER A 831 52.17 2.53 41.49
CA SER A 831 52.67 2.45 42.87
C SER A 831 51.88 1.45 43.73
N VAL A 832 50.54 1.50 43.69
CA VAL A 832 49.68 0.58 44.46
C VAL A 832 49.92 -0.88 44.06
N ALA A 833 50.11 -1.16 42.77
CA ALA A 833 50.38 -2.52 42.29
C ALA A 833 51.68 -3.11 42.86
N THR A 834 52.69 -2.26 43.14
CA THR A 834 54.01 -2.70 43.64
C THR A 834 54.05 -3.08 45.12
N ILE A 835 53.00 -2.83 45.91
CA ILE A 835 52.94 -3.15 47.34
C ILE A 835 53.10 -4.67 47.54
N LYS A 836 54.00 -5.09 48.44
CA LYS A 836 54.24 -6.51 48.76
C LYS A 836 54.01 -6.75 50.24
N ALA A 837 53.59 -7.96 50.57
CA ALA A 837 53.43 -8.37 51.96
C ALA A 837 54.80 -8.39 52.68
N GLY A 838 54.79 -7.95 53.94
CA GLY A 838 55.91 -7.88 54.87
C GLY A 838 55.61 -8.60 56.19
N GLY A 839 56.37 -8.29 57.25
CA GLY A 839 56.35 -9.03 58.52
C GLY A 839 55.84 -8.18 59.70
N GLY A 840 54.89 -8.73 60.47
CA GLY A 840 54.27 -8.11 61.65
C GLY A 840 53.10 -7.17 61.33
N THR A 841 52.39 -6.71 62.37
CA THR A 841 51.14 -5.95 62.23
C THR A 841 50.94 -4.92 63.36
N ASP A 842 51.23 -3.66 63.10
CA ASP A 842 50.98 -2.50 63.98
C ASP A 842 50.41 -1.32 63.18
N GLY A 843 49.08 -1.20 63.18
CA GLY A 843 48.36 -0.15 62.45
C GLY A 843 48.27 1.19 63.18
N TYR A 844 48.66 1.26 64.46
CA TYR A 844 48.49 2.48 65.25
C TYR A 844 49.43 3.62 64.79
N PRO A 845 50.73 3.39 64.52
CA PRO A 845 51.62 4.40 63.93
C PRO A 845 51.13 4.94 62.59
N ALA A 846 50.64 4.06 61.71
CA ALA A 846 50.11 4.43 60.40
C ALA A 846 48.88 5.36 60.52
N LEU A 847 47.92 5.01 61.39
CA LEU A 847 46.75 5.85 61.59
C LEU A 847 47.11 7.22 62.20
N LYS A 848 48.09 7.26 63.10
CA LYS A 848 48.62 8.50 63.68
C LYS A 848 49.27 9.39 62.63
N GLU A 849 50.02 8.81 61.70
CA GLU A 849 50.61 9.54 60.58
C GLU A 849 49.54 10.06 59.62
N SER A 850 48.51 9.26 59.32
CA SER A 850 47.37 9.68 58.50
C SER A 850 46.67 10.91 59.10
N TYR A 851 46.49 10.92 60.43
CA TYR A 851 45.97 12.09 61.15
C TYR A 851 46.89 13.31 60.99
N ARG A 852 48.20 13.16 61.21
CA ARG A 852 49.17 14.26 61.08
C ARG A 852 49.14 14.90 59.69
N VAL A 853 49.12 14.08 58.64
CA VAL A 853 49.16 14.57 57.24
C VAL A 853 47.84 15.25 56.85
N LEU A 854 46.69 14.75 57.32
CA LEU A 854 45.38 15.34 57.00
C LEU A 854 45.05 16.58 57.85
N PHE A 855 45.57 16.69 59.06
CA PHE A 855 45.27 17.79 59.98
C PHE A 855 45.53 19.16 59.36
N ASP A 856 46.70 19.36 58.73
CA ASP A 856 47.10 20.64 58.13
C ASP A 856 46.60 20.86 56.69
N ARG A 857 45.83 19.93 56.11
CA ARG A 857 45.40 20.02 54.70
C ARG A 857 44.23 20.99 54.52
N PRO A 858 44.24 21.84 53.47
CA PRO A 858 43.15 22.77 53.16
C PRO A 858 42.00 22.08 52.39
N ALA A 859 41.55 20.92 52.88
CA ALA A 859 40.42 20.17 52.34
C ALA A 859 39.18 20.36 53.24
N LEU A 860 38.01 20.63 52.64
CA LEU A 860 36.76 20.77 53.39
C LEU A 860 36.31 19.43 53.97
N LEU A 861 36.57 18.33 53.26
CA LEU A 861 36.33 16.97 53.71
C LEU A 861 37.66 16.21 53.81
N LYS A 862 37.89 15.56 54.95
CA LYS A 862 39.11 14.80 55.24
C LYS A 862 38.72 13.41 55.69
N HIS A 863 39.25 12.39 55.01
CA HIS A 863 38.83 11.01 55.23
C HIS A 863 40.00 10.03 55.23
N VAL A 864 39.95 9.03 56.10
CA VAL A 864 40.88 7.90 56.11
C VAL A 864 40.10 6.61 55.87
N ILE A 865 40.58 5.80 54.92
CA ILE A 865 40.07 4.45 54.69
C ILE A 865 41.15 3.49 55.18
N PHE A 866 40.79 2.67 56.17
CA PHE A 866 41.70 1.76 56.85
C PHE A 866 41.40 0.31 56.45
N LEU A 867 42.27 -0.32 55.66
CA LEU A 867 42.11 -1.67 55.11
C LEU A 867 43.03 -2.65 55.85
N SER A 868 42.46 -3.66 56.51
CA SER A 868 43.22 -4.65 57.30
C SER A 868 42.37 -5.89 57.56
N ASP A 869 43.01 -7.01 57.94
CA ASP A 869 42.32 -8.15 58.55
C ASP A 869 42.16 -7.98 60.08
N GLY A 870 42.55 -6.86 60.67
CA GLY A 870 42.28 -6.55 62.08
C GLY A 870 43.19 -7.29 63.08
N GLN A 871 44.10 -8.16 62.63
CA GLN A 871 45.01 -8.90 63.52
C GLN A 871 46.24 -8.06 63.90
N MET A 872 46.04 -6.99 64.66
CA MET A 872 47.08 -6.00 64.96
C MET A 872 47.39 -5.83 66.45
N THR A 873 48.58 -5.29 66.74
CA THR A 873 49.00 -4.92 68.10
C THR A 873 48.08 -3.83 68.66
N ARG A 874 47.57 -4.01 69.87
CA ARG A 874 46.58 -3.10 70.47
C ARG A 874 47.23 -1.83 71.01
N GLY A 875 47.17 -0.75 70.23
CA GLY A 875 47.38 0.65 70.67
C GLY A 875 46.07 1.34 71.10
N ASP A 876 46.14 2.58 71.58
CA ASP A 876 44.96 3.40 71.94
C ASP A 876 44.26 4.00 70.71
N PHE A 877 43.72 3.14 69.83
CA PHE A 877 42.97 3.55 68.64
C PHE A 877 41.78 4.45 68.99
N ALA A 878 41.08 4.14 70.08
CA ALA A 878 39.90 4.90 70.51
C ALA A 878 40.24 6.37 70.84
N GLY A 879 41.32 6.61 71.58
CA GLY A 879 41.77 7.96 71.93
C GLY A 879 42.30 8.76 70.74
N LEU A 880 42.95 8.11 69.78
CA LEU A 880 43.42 8.75 68.54
C LEU A 880 42.24 9.11 67.61
N ILE A 881 41.36 8.16 67.32
CA ILE A 881 40.26 8.34 66.37
C ILE A 881 39.25 9.38 66.88
N ARG A 882 38.97 9.42 68.19
CA ARG A 882 38.12 10.47 68.77
C ARG A 882 38.71 11.87 68.59
N ARG A 883 40.04 12.02 68.60
CA ARG A 883 40.72 13.28 68.27
C ARG A 883 40.55 13.60 66.78
N MET A 884 40.79 12.63 65.90
CA MET A 884 40.55 12.78 64.45
C MET A 884 39.14 13.30 64.15
N VAL A 885 38.11 12.72 64.78
CA VAL A 885 36.71 13.16 64.62
C VAL A 885 36.47 14.58 65.14
N LYS A 886 37.08 14.95 66.27
CA LYS A 886 37.01 16.32 66.81
C LYS A 886 37.59 17.33 65.82
N ASP A 887 38.65 16.95 65.13
CA ASP A 887 39.33 17.74 64.11
C ASP A 887 38.74 17.53 62.69
N LYS A 888 37.51 17.00 62.62
CA LYS A 888 36.69 16.81 61.40
C LYS A 888 37.30 15.85 60.37
N ILE A 889 38.11 14.89 60.81
CA ILE A 889 38.64 13.79 59.99
C ILE A 889 37.84 12.53 60.32
N THR A 890 37.17 11.95 59.32
CA THR A 890 36.41 10.70 59.49
C THR A 890 37.26 9.49 59.13
N VAL A 891 36.99 8.34 59.75
CA VAL A 891 37.71 7.08 59.50
C VAL A 891 36.71 5.97 59.20
N SER A 892 36.80 5.40 58.00
CA SER A 892 36.10 4.18 57.59
C SER A 892 37.06 3.01 57.58
N SER A 893 36.56 1.79 57.79
CA SER A 893 37.41 0.59 57.89
C SER A 893 36.88 -0.54 57.01
N VAL A 894 37.78 -1.26 56.35
CA VAL A 894 37.47 -2.44 55.53
C VAL A 894 38.16 -3.65 56.14
N ALA A 895 37.36 -4.57 56.67
CA ALA A 895 37.81 -5.87 57.14
C ALA A 895 37.87 -6.86 55.97
N ILE A 896 39.05 -7.47 55.76
CA ILE A 896 39.32 -8.36 54.62
C ILE A 896 39.63 -9.78 55.12
N GLY A 897 38.84 -10.75 54.68
CA GLY A 897 39.03 -12.18 54.98
C GLY A 897 38.18 -12.74 56.13
N LYS A 898 38.08 -14.07 56.19
CA LYS A 898 37.23 -14.83 57.15
C LYS A 898 37.75 -14.82 58.58
N ASP A 899 39.05 -14.71 58.73
CA ASP A 899 39.80 -14.67 59.98
C ASP A 899 40.03 -13.23 60.48
N ALA A 900 39.32 -12.24 59.92
CA ALA A 900 39.49 -10.86 60.30
C ALA A 900 38.92 -10.56 61.70
N ASP A 901 39.57 -9.69 62.48
CA ASP A 901 39.00 -9.13 63.72
C ASP A 901 37.92 -8.08 63.36
N VAL A 902 36.75 -8.60 62.97
CA VAL A 902 35.58 -7.82 62.58
C VAL A 902 35.17 -6.85 63.67
N GLN A 903 35.31 -7.22 64.95
CA GLN A 903 34.89 -6.39 66.07
C GLN A 903 35.79 -5.17 66.21
N LEU A 904 37.12 -5.34 66.17
CA LEU A 904 38.06 -4.23 66.21
C LEU A 904 37.87 -3.28 65.03
N MET A 905 37.73 -3.83 63.82
CA MET A 905 37.53 -3.03 62.62
C MET A 905 36.19 -2.27 62.67
N PHE A 906 35.11 -2.92 63.11
CA PHE A 906 33.83 -2.25 63.34
C PHE A 906 33.94 -1.11 64.36
N ASP A 907 34.67 -1.32 65.45
CA ASP A 907 34.89 -0.29 66.48
C ASP A 907 35.72 0.89 65.96
N ILE A 908 36.73 0.66 65.10
CA ILE A 908 37.51 1.71 64.43
C ILE A 908 36.61 2.61 63.58
N ALA A 909 35.78 2.05 62.71
CA ALA A 909 34.84 2.82 61.89
C ALA A 909 33.81 3.58 62.76
N LYS A 910 33.27 2.92 63.79
CA LYS A 910 32.30 3.50 64.71
C LYS A 910 32.89 4.69 65.47
N TRP A 911 34.11 4.57 66.00
CA TRP A 911 34.79 5.68 66.65
C TRP A 911 35.10 6.81 65.68
N GLY A 912 35.37 6.49 64.41
CA GLY A 912 35.73 7.42 63.33
C GLY A 912 34.57 8.14 62.68
N ARG A 913 33.31 7.87 63.10
CA ARG A 913 32.08 8.30 62.41
C ARG A 913 32.10 7.96 60.91
N GLY A 914 32.83 6.92 60.52
CA GLY A 914 32.82 6.36 59.17
C GLY A 914 31.96 5.11 59.10
N ARG A 915 32.13 4.34 58.03
CA ARG A 915 31.41 3.09 57.78
C ARG A 915 32.33 1.90 57.91
N PHE A 916 31.77 0.81 58.40
CA PHE A 916 32.42 -0.49 58.47
C PHE A 916 32.03 -1.32 57.25
N TYR A 917 33.03 -1.90 56.60
CA TYR A 917 32.84 -2.78 55.46
C TYR A 917 33.52 -4.11 55.71
N TYR A 918 32.86 -5.19 55.29
CA TYR A 918 33.39 -6.54 55.33
C TYR A 918 33.35 -7.10 53.91
N THR A 919 34.47 -7.67 53.45
CA THR A 919 34.52 -8.29 52.12
C THR A 919 35.34 -9.58 52.11
N GLU A 920 34.83 -10.55 51.35
CA GLU A 920 35.50 -11.80 51.00
C GLU A 920 35.74 -11.91 49.48
N ASP A 921 35.17 -11.01 48.66
CA ASP A 921 35.19 -11.06 47.19
C ASP A 921 35.33 -9.65 46.58
N THR A 922 36.21 -9.56 45.59
CA THR A 922 36.46 -8.41 44.69
C THR A 922 35.21 -7.79 44.07
N GLN A 923 34.14 -8.55 43.77
CA GLN A 923 32.94 -8.02 43.11
C GLN A 923 32.06 -7.14 44.00
N THR A 924 32.24 -7.18 45.33
CA THR A 924 31.46 -6.38 46.28
C THR A 924 32.06 -4.99 46.56
N ILE A 925 33.33 -4.80 46.22
CA ILE A 925 34.10 -3.58 46.51
C ILE A 925 33.60 -2.35 45.74
N PRO A 926 33.19 -2.42 44.46
CA PRO A 926 32.65 -1.25 43.75
C PRO A 926 31.40 -0.66 44.41
N ARG A 927 30.57 -1.48 45.09
CA ARG A 927 29.37 -1.04 45.82
C ARG A 927 29.68 -0.36 47.15
N ILE A 928 30.86 -0.60 47.73
CA ILE A 928 31.32 -0.02 49.00
C ILE A 928 31.54 1.49 48.86
N PHE A 929 32.06 1.95 47.71
CA PHE A 929 32.41 3.38 47.52
C PHE A 929 31.39 4.21 46.74
N THR A 930 30.47 3.62 45.96
CA THR A 930 29.40 4.40 45.31
C THR A 930 28.46 5.08 46.32
N LEU A 931 28.38 4.56 47.56
CA LEU A 931 27.47 5.03 48.61
C LEU A 931 28.08 6.04 49.60
N GLU A 932 29.41 6.22 49.62
CA GLU A 932 30.06 7.29 50.40
C GLU A 932 30.18 8.59 49.59
N THR A 933 30.38 8.51 48.27
CA THR A 933 30.29 9.66 47.36
C THR A 933 28.88 10.26 47.33
N GLN A 934 27.84 9.48 47.66
CA GLN A 934 26.47 9.97 47.81
C GLN A 934 26.24 10.90 49.01
N LEU A 935 27.20 11.11 49.91
CA LEU A 935 27.07 12.20 50.89
C LEU A 935 27.08 13.59 50.22
N ALA A 936 27.56 13.70 48.98
CA ALA A 936 27.34 14.88 48.14
C ALA A 936 25.92 14.95 47.52
N SER A 937 25.14 13.87 47.55
CA SER A 937 23.81 13.73 46.91
C SER A 937 22.65 14.35 47.70
N LYS A 938 22.85 14.79 48.95
CA LYS A 938 21.83 15.61 49.64
C LYS A 938 21.56 16.95 48.94
N ALA A 939 22.36 17.30 47.93
CA ALA A 939 22.16 18.45 47.06
C ALA A 939 21.09 18.23 45.95
N SER A 940 20.66 16.99 45.67
CA SER A 940 19.74 16.69 44.55
C SER A 940 18.26 16.62 44.93
N LEU A 941 17.90 16.81 46.21
CA LEU A 941 16.51 16.85 46.67
C LEU A 941 16.16 18.26 47.15
N VAL A 942 15.17 18.89 46.52
CA VAL A 942 14.73 20.25 46.86
C VAL A 942 13.33 20.19 47.46
N GLU A 943 13.21 20.39 48.77
CA GLU A 943 11.93 20.39 49.51
C GLU A 943 11.52 21.82 49.90
N GLN A 944 11.23 22.64 48.89
CA GLN A 944 10.75 24.01 49.09
C GLN A 944 9.51 24.24 48.21
N PRO A 945 8.46 24.90 48.70
CA PRO A 945 7.30 25.23 47.88
C PRO A 945 7.67 26.11 46.68
N PHE A 946 7.28 25.70 45.48
CA PHE A 946 7.52 26.46 44.25
C PHE A 946 6.35 26.38 43.29
N LYS A 947 6.19 27.38 42.43
CA LYS A 947 5.23 27.34 41.32
C LYS A 947 5.92 26.87 40.04
N PRO A 948 5.32 25.94 39.29
CA PRO A 948 5.83 25.57 37.96
C PRO A 948 5.81 26.76 37.00
N ILE A 949 6.86 26.88 36.19
CA ILE A 949 6.98 27.87 35.13
C ILE A 949 6.84 27.14 33.79
N LEU A 950 5.99 27.66 32.90
CA LEU A 950 5.78 27.10 31.56
C LEU A 950 6.96 27.42 30.64
N SER A 951 7.54 26.38 30.04
CA SER A 951 8.60 26.52 29.03
C SER A 951 8.06 26.40 27.60
N ALA A 952 7.04 25.57 27.37
CA ALA A 952 6.51 25.25 26.04
C ALA A 952 4.97 25.28 26.02
N SER A 953 4.36 26.47 26.01
CA SER A 953 2.90 26.64 26.13
C SER A 953 2.08 26.09 24.96
N SER A 954 2.68 25.87 23.79
CA SER A 954 2.02 25.32 22.60
C SER A 954 1.92 23.80 22.60
N HIS A 955 2.64 23.10 23.48
CA HIS A 955 2.71 21.65 23.50
C HIS A 955 1.36 21.01 23.90
N GLU A 956 0.94 19.97 23.19
CA GLU A 956 -0.39 19.35 23.30
C GLU A 956 -0.77 18.88 24.72
N VAL A 957 0.22 18.44 25.51
CA VAL A 957 0.05 18.03 26.92
C VAL A 957 -0.42 19.18 27.82
N LEU A 958 -0.13 20.43 27.47
CA LEU A 958 -0.38 21.60 28.31
C LEU A 958 -1.60 22.41 27.86
N GLN A 959 -2.20 22.06 26.73
CA GLN A 959 -3.33 22.78 26.15
C GLN A 959 -4.60 22.66 26.99
N ASP A 960 -5.38 23.75 27.01
CA ASP A 960 -6.64 23.88 27.74
C ASP A 960 -6.55 23.63 29.26
N ILE A 961 -5.37 23.89 29.86
CA ILE A 961 -5.15 23.88 31.31
C ILE A 961 -4.87 25.30 31.79
N ASP A 962 -5.55 25.73 32.85
CA ASP A 962 -5.32 27.04 33.48
C ASP A 962 -4.08 27.01 34.40
N TRP A 963 -2.91 27.14 33.78
CA TRP A 963 -1.62 27.17 34.48
C TRP A 963 -1.40 28.43 35.33
N LYS A 964 -2.12 29.53 35.04
CA LYS A 964 -2.00 30.78 35.80
C LYS A 964 -2.43 30.60 37.25
N ASN A 965 -3.42 29.72 37.46
CA ASN A 965 -3.96 29.37 38.76
C ASN A 965 -3.43 28.03 39.30
N ALA A 966 -2.35 27.48 38.73
CA ALA A 966 -1.74 26.25 39.24
C ALA A 966 -1.21 26.46 40.68
N PRO A 967 -1.58 25.60 41.65
CA PRO A 967 -1.05 25.66 43.00
C PRO A 967 0.47 25.36 43.05
N PRO A 968 1.19 25.77 44.10
CA PRO A 968 2.59 25.39 44.27
C PRO A 968 2.74 23.90 44.59
N LEU A 969 3.88 23.33 44.21
CA LEU A 969 4.36 21.99 44.58
C LEU A 969 5.36 22.10 45.73
N GLY A 970 5.40 21.11 46.62
CA GLY A 970 6.20 21.11 47.85
C GLY A 970 7.66 20.66 47.70
N GLY A 971 8.05 20.11 46.55
CA GLY A 971 9.42 19.66 46.30
C GLY A 971 9.59 18.88 44.99
N TYR A 972 10.83 18.61 44.62
CA TYR A 972 11.20 17.86 43.42
C TYR A 972 12.61 17.25 43.54
N VAL A 973 12.92 16.31 42.64
CA VAL A 973 14.26 15.73 42.50
C VAL A 973 15.01 16.46 41.37
N ALA A 974 16.14 17.06 41.68
CA ALA A 974 16.96 17.77 40.71
C ALA A 974 17.53 16.78 39.66
N THR A 975 17.36 17.12 38.39
CA THR A 975 17.86 16.36 37.23
C THR A 975 18.30 17.35 36.16
N THR A 976 19.02 16.89 35.13
CA THR A 976 19.37 17.74 33.99
C THR A 976 18.69 17.26 32.72
N LEU A 977 18.22 18.18 31.88
CA LEU A 977 17.65 17.86 30.57
C LEU A 977 18.72 17.27 29.64
N LYS A 978 18.39 16.19 28.92
CA LYS A 978 19.22 15.72 27.81
C LYS A 978 19.04 16.61 26.59
N GLY A 979 20.08 16.75 25.76
CA GLY A 979 20.04 17.65 24.59
C GLY A 979 18.96 17.33 23.54
N THR A 980 18.37 16.13 23.57
CA THR A 980 17.27 15.70 22.68
C THR A 980 15.90 15.69 23.37
N GLY A 981 15.83 15.96 24.68
CA GLY A 981 14.58 16.06 25.43
C GLY A 981 13.97 17.45 25.31
N GLU A 982 12.64 17.53 25.35
CA GLU A 982 11.88 18.77 25.35
C GLU A 982 11.43 19.09 26.78
N GLN A 983 11.69 20.31 27.25
CA GLN A 983 11.29 20.75 28.59
C GLN A 983 9.97 21.51 28.50
N LEU A 984 8.94 20.99 29.16
CA LEU A 984 7.59 21.55 29.14
C LEU A 984 7.33 22.46 30.34
N LEU A 985 7.77 22.01 31.52
CA LEU A 985 7.70 22.77 32.77
C LEU A 985 9.08 22.85 33.41
N MET A 986 9.40 24.00 33.99
CA MET A 986 10.62 24.26 34.74
C MET A 986 10.32 24.63 36.19
N THR A 987 11.28 24.37 37.09
CA THR A 987 11.22 24.84 38.48
C THR A 987 11.75 26.27 38.60
N HIS A 988 11.66 26.84 39.80
CA HIS A 988 12.22 28.15 40.13
C HIS A 988 13.76 28.22 40.05
N GLN A 989 14.45 27.07 40.00
CA GLN A 989 15.91 26.98 39.83
C GLN A 989 16.29 26.57 38.40
N GLU A 990 15.36 26.70 37.45
CA GLU A 990 15.50 26.30 36.03
C GLU A 990 15.71 24.79 35.82
N ASP A 991 15.54 23.97 36.86
CA ASP A 991 15.57 22.51 36.72
C ASP A 991 14.34 22.01 35.94
N PRO A 992 14.45 20.90 35.18
CA PRO A 992 13.32 20.30 34.49
C PRO A 992 12.30 19.77 35.52
N LEU A 993 11.09 20.32 35.51
CA LEU A 993 9.96 19.79 36.27
C LEU A 993 9.22 18.71 35.49
N LEU A 994 8.90 19.01 34.23
CA LEU A 994 8.30 18.09 33.28
C LEU A 994 9.12 18.14 32.00
N ALA A 995 9.72 17.02 31.63
CA ALA A 995 10.39 16.86 30.35
C ALA A 995 9.81 15.67 29.60
N THR A 996 9.71 15.80 28.29
CA THR A 996 9.21 14.79 27.36
C THR A 996 10.27 14.45 26.33
N TRP A 997 10.26 13.22 25.81
CA TRP A 997 11.19 12.81 24.77
C TRP A 997 10.60 11.70 23.92
N ARG A 998 11.02 11.66 22.66
CA ARG A 998 10.77 10.53 21.77
C ARG A 998 12.03 9.66 21.75
N TYR A 999 11.94 8.48 22.35
CA TYR A 999 13.05 7.54 22.45
C TYR A 999 12.75 6.30 21.62
N GLY A 1000 13.43 6.17 20.47
CA GLY A 1000 13.10 5.17 19.46
C GLY A 1000 11.68 5.35 18.91
N LEU A 1001 10.89 4.27 18.94
CA LEU A 1001 9.48 4.26 18.52
C LEU A 1001 8.53 4.78 19.62
N GLY A 1002 8.97 4.76 20.88
CA GLY A 1002 8.16 5.14 22.04
C GLY A 1002 8.30 6.61 22.45
N ARG A 1003 7.48 7.00 23.43
CA ARG A 1003 7.49 8.33 24.02
C ARG A 1003 7.66 8.21 25.54
N THR A 1004 8.53 9.05 26.09
CA THR A 1004 8.83 9.04 27.52
C THR A 1004 8.65 10.41 28.15
N ALA A 1005 8.28 10.42 29.43
CA ALA A 1005 8.15 11.63 30.21
C ALA A 1005 8.80 11.45 31.59
N ALA A 1006 9.48 12.49 32.05
CA ALA A 1006 9.97 12.59 33.42
C ALA A 1006 9.25 13.76 34.10
N PHE A 1007 8.51 13.47 35.16
CA PHE A 1007 7.95 14.47 36.06
C PHE A 1007 8.72 14.38 37.38
N THR A 1008 9.54 15.38 37.70
CA THR A 1008 10.52 15.29 38.80
C THR A 1008 9.94 15.58 40.18
N SER A 1009 8.68 16.02 40.25
CA SER A 1009 7.88 16.05 41.48
C SER A 1009 6.97 14.83 41.56
N ASP A 1010 6.12 14.75 42.58
CA ASP A 1010 5.27 13.59 42.82
C ASP A 1010 3.81 13.81 42.37
N ALA A 1011 3.02 12.73 42.40
CA ALA A 1011 1.57 12.78 42.16
C ALA A 1011 0.78 12.36 43.40
N LYS A 1012 1.36 12.54 44.59
CA LYS A 1012 0.84 12.04 45.88
C LYS A 1012 0.79 13.14 46.94
N ALA A 1013 0.27 12.79 48.11
CA ALA A 1013 0.07 13.71 49.22
C ALA A 1013 1.38 14.06 49.99
N LYS A 1014 2.52 14.20 49.29
CA LYS A 1014 3.76 14.73 49.87
C LYS A 1014 4.12 16.06 49.21
N TRP A 1015 4.47 16.09 47.92
CA TRP A 1015 4.79 17.33 47.20
C TRP A 1015 3.58 17.89 46.43
N ALA A 1016 2.68 17.05 45.94
CA ALA A 1016 1.52 17.43 45.15
C ALA A 1016 0.22 17.58 45.96
N VAL A 1017 0.27 17.77 47.28
CA VAL A 1017 -0.91 17.87 48.16
C VAL A 1017 -1.95 18.87 47.65
N LEU A 1018 -1.51 20.04 47.19
CA LEU A 1018 -2.39 21.08 46.65
C LEU A 1018 -2.88 20.76 45.23
N TRP A 1019 -2.06 20.06 44.45
CA TRP A 1019 -2.40 19.60 43.12
C TRP A 1019 -3.49 18.53 43.13
N LEU A 1020 -3.55 17.67 44.16
CA LEU A 1020 -4.64 16.70 44.32
C LEU A 1020 -6.03 17.34 44.40
N ARG A 1021 -6.11 18.61 44.81
CA ARG A 1021 -7.36 19.40 44.89
C ARG A 1021 -7.54 20.37 43.72
N TRP A 1022 -6.58 20.40 42.79
CA TRP A 1022 -6.62 21.29 41.64
C TRP A 1022 -7.57 20.74 40.57
N GLY A 1023 -8.51 21.55 40.10
CA GLY A 1023 -9.54 21.12 39.14
C GLY A 1023 -8.97 20.56 37.82
N ALA A 1024 -7.74 20.92 37.45
CA ALA A 1024 -7.08 20.41 36.24
C ALA A 1024 -6.23 19.14 36.47
N PHE A 1025 -6.11 18.62 37.69
CA PHE A 1025 -5.27 17.44 38.01
C PHE A 1025 -5.58 16.23 37.12
N ASN A 1026 -6.86 15.87 37.01
CA ASN A 1026 -7.30 14.74 36.20
C ASN A 1026 -6.99 14.96 34.71
N LYS A 1027 -7.20 16.18 34.22
CA LYS A 1027 -6.97 16.55 32.82
C LYS A 1027 -5.49 16.49 32.47
N PHE A 1028 -4.63 17.06 33.32
CA PHE A 1028 -3.19 17.06 33.17
C PHE A 1028 -2.62 15.64 33.06
N TRP A 1029 -2.91 14.77 34.04
CA TRP A 1029 -2.42 13.39 34.00
C TRP A 1029 -3.02 12.59 32.84
N GLY A 1030 -4.29 12.80 32.51
CA GLY A 1030 -4.90 12.19 31.34
C GLY A 1030 -4.23 12.58 30.02
N GLN A 1031 -3.95 13.88 29.81
CA GLN A 1031 -3.26 14.38 28.62
C GLN A 1031 -1.80 13.88 28.54
N LEU A 1032 -1.05 13.98 29.64
CA LEU A 1032 0.34 13.50 29.70
C LEU A 1032 0.43 12.00 29.43
N THR A 1033 -0.43 11.20 30.07
CA THR A 1033 -0.44 9.76 29.83
C THR A 1033 -0.80 9.45 28.39
N ARG A 1034 -1.90 10.00 27.85
CA ARG A 1034 -2.30 9.79 26.44
C ARG A 1034 -1.21 10.14 25.44
N TRP A 1035 -0.46 11.20 25.72
CA TRP A 1035 0.68 11.63 24.91
C TRP A 1035 1.78 10.57 24.85
N THR A 1036 2.07 9.93 25.99
CA THR A 1036 3.10 8.88 26.08
C THR A 1036 2.64 7.52 25.56
N LEU A 1037 1.33 7.25 25.51
CA LEU A 1037 0.83 5.95 25.07
C LEU A 1037 1.28 5.59 23.66
N ARG A 1038 1.46 4.28 23.44
CA ARG A 1038 1.73 3.72 22.12
C ARG A 1038 0.78 4.28 21.07
N THR A 1039 1.33 4.81 19.98
CA THR A 1039 0.55 5.37 18.88
C THR A 1039 0.55 4.37 17.72
N GLY A 1040 -0.58 3.69 17.54
CA GLY A 1040 -0.78 2.67 16.51
C GLY A 1040 -0.13 1.34 16.88
N THR A 1041 -0.93 0.27 16.92
CA THR A 1041 -0.38 -1.08 16.77
C THR A 1041 0.12 -1.17 15.34
N ARG A 1042 1.45 -1.26 15.15
CA ARG A 1042 1.90 -2.30 14.25
C ARG A 1042 1.56 -3.60 14.97
N SER A 1043 0.36 -4.11 14.74
CA SER A 1043 0.24 -5.55 14.71
C SER A 1043 1.27 -6.00 13.69
N ASP A 1044 1.88 -7.17 13.89
CA ASP A 1044 2.79 -7.74 12.90
C ASP A 1044 2.08 -8.01 11.55
N THR A 1045 0.84 -7.56 11.39
CA THR A 1045 -0.03 -7.64 10.24
C THR A 1045 -0.83 -6.35 10.04
N VAL A 1046 -1.06 -5.96 8.78
CA VAL A 1046 -1.92 -4.84 8.37
C VAL A 1046 -2.92 -5.37 7.37
N ALA A 1047 -4.21 -5.41 7.74
CA ALA A 1047 -5.29 -5.76 6.85
C ALA A 1047 -5.88 -4.51 6.18
N THR A 1048 -6.15 -4.64 4.89
CA THR A 1048 -6.89 -3.68 4.08
C THR A 1048 -8.05 -4.41 3.42
N VAL A 1049 -9.21 -3.75 3.35
CA VAL A 1049 -10.39 -4.31 2.69
C VAL A 1049 -10.87 -3.30 1.66
N GLU A 1050 -10.95 -3.73 0.41
CA GLU A 1050 -11.43 -2.91 -0.71
C GLU A 1050 -12.52 -3.67 -1.45
N ARG A 1051 -13.39 -2.95 -2.16
CA ARG A 1051 -14.31 -3.53 -3.13
C ARG A 1051 -13.81 -3.23 -4.54
N ARG A 1052 -13.74 -4.26 -5.39
CA ARG A 1052 -13.48 -4.14 -6.83
C ARG A 1052 -14.46 -5.03 -7.58
N ASP A 1053 -15.15 -4.47 -8.56
CA ASP A 1053 -16.05 -5.21 -9.47
C ASP A 1053 -17.08 -6.09 -8.73
N GLY A 1054 -17.67 -5.58 -7.64
CA GLY A 1054 -18.65 -6.32 -6.83
C GLY A 1054 -18.05 -7.39 -5.88
N ILE A 1055 -16.73 -7.54 -5.86
CA ILE A 1055 -16.00 -8.48 -5.00
C ILE A 1055 -15.28 -7.69 -3.90
N GLY A 1056 -15.47 -8.10 -2.65
CA GLY A 1056 -14.65 -7.66 -1.53
C GLY A 1056 -13.31 -8.39 -1.55
N GLU A 1057 -12.22 -7.66 -1.61
CA GLU A 1057 -10.85 -8.18 -1.52
C GLU A 1057 -10.24 -7.76 -0.19
N VAL A 1058 -9.79 -8.75 0.59
CA VAL A 1058 -9.04 -8.55 1.84
C VAL A 1058 -7.58 -8.83 1.56
N SER A 1059 -6.73 -7.83 1.76
CA SER A 1059 -5.27 -7.96 1.62
C SER A 1059 -4.60 -7.75 2.97
N VAL A 1060 -3.73 -8.69 3.37
CA VAL A 1060 -3.00 -8.67 4.65
C VAL A 1060 -1.52 -8.62 4.38
N GLU A 1061 -0.83 -7.61 4.91
CA GLU A 1061 0.63 -7.52 4.89
C GLU A 1061 1.17 -7.86 6.28
N ALA A 1062 1.98 -8.89 6.40
CA ALA A 1062 2.52 -9.45 7.63
C ALA A 1062 4.05 -9.28 7.69
N VAL A 1063 4.52 -8.46 8.62
CA VAL A 1063 5.93 -8.12 8.83
C VAL A 1063 6.20 -8.10 10.33
N ASP A 1064 7.26 -8.78 10.76
CA ASP A 1064 7.65 -8.82 12.16
C ASP A 1064 8.35 -7.54 12.62
N GLN A 1065 8.71 -7.49 13.91
CA GLN A 1065 9.38 -6.33 14.51
C GLN A 1065 10.78 -6.05 13.96
N LYS A 1066 11.41 -7.01 13.27
CA LYS A 1066 12.72 -6.86 12.63
C LYS A 1066 12.61 -6.43 11.17
N GLY A 1067 11.39 -6.31 10.64
CA GLY A 1067 11.15 -5.99 9.23
C GLY A 1067 11.18 -7.22 8.33
N GLU A 1068 11.18 -8.43 8.88
CA GLU A 1068 11.14 -9.68 8.12
C GLU A 1068 9.69 -10.09 7.83
N PHE A 1069 9.44 -10.62 6.63
CA PHE A 1069 8.11 -11.09 6.24
C PHE A 1069 7.66 -12.29 7.07
N ILE A 1070 6.46 -12.22 7.63
CA ILE A 1070 5.85 -13.36 8.32
C ILE A 1070 5.13 -14.21 7.27
N ASN A 1071 5.73 -15.36 6.97
CA ASN A 1071 5.20 -16.34 6.04
C ASN A 1071 4.43 -17.45 6.77
N PHE A 1072 3.57 -18.18 6.04
CA PHE A 1072 2.75 -19.29 6.57
C PHE A 1072 1.82 -18.92 7.75
N LEU A 1073 1.24 -17.73 7.74
CA LEU A 1073 0.24 -17.31 8.70
C LEU A 1073 -1.08 -18.08 8.47
N GLU A 1074 -1.55 -18.79 9.49
CA GLU A 1074 -2.92 -19.33 9.48
C GLU A 1074 -3.87 -18.20 9.84
N ALA A 1075 -4.42 -17.57 8.80
CA ALA A 1075 -5.31 -16.43 8.95
C ALA A 1075 -6.68 -16.76 8.39
N GLN A 1076 -7.69 -16.70 9.27
CA GLN A 1076 -9.08 -16.85 8.89
C GLN A 1076 -9.75 -15.48 8.97
N VAL A 1077 -10.52 -15.16 7.93
CA VAL A 1077 -11.30 -13.94 7.86
C VAL A 1077 -12.78 -14.29 7.96
N GLY A 1078 -13.43 -13.89 9.04
CA GLY A 1078 -14.88 -13.90 9.15
C GLY A 1078 -15.47 -12.66 8.51
N VAL A 1079 -16.36 -12.83 7.54
CA VAL A 1079 -17.13 -11.74 6.94
C VAL A 1079 -18.57 -11.85 7.39
N ILE A 1080 -19.15 -10.74 7.85
CA ILE A 1080 -20.57 -10.61 8.15
C ILE A 1080 -21.17 -9.67 7.11
N ALA A 1081 -22.06 -10.20 6.27
CA ALA A 1081 -22.79 -9.42 5.27
C ALA A 1081 -23.86 -8.51 5.91
N PRO A 1082 -24.35 -7.47 5.20
CA PRO A 1082 -25.38 -6.56 5.70
C PRO A 1082 -26.66 -7.26 6.19
N ASP A 1083 -27.01 -8.39 5.57
CA ASP A 1083 -28.14 -9.23 5.96
C ASP A 1083 -27.86 -10.19 7.14
N LYS A 1084 -26.69 -10.03 7.77
CA LYS A 1084 -26.18 -10.81 8.91
C LYS A 1084 -25.77 -12.25 8.57
N ARG A 1085 -25.72 -12.66 7.30
CA ARG A 1085 -25.07 -13.92 6.90
C ARG A 1085 -23.58 -13.85 7.23
N ARG A 1086 -23.05 -14.95 7.75
CA ARG A 1086 -21.64 -15.09 8.11
C ARG A 1086 -20.96 -16.04 7.12
N SER A 1087 -19.83 -15.64 6.57
CA SER A 1087 -18.96 -16.48 5.78
C SER A 1087 -17.54 -16.43 6.34
N VAL A 1088 -16.77 -17.50 6.12
CA VAL A 1088 -15.34 -17.53 6.43
C VAL A 1088 -14.60 -17.58 5.10
N VAL A 1089 -13.63 -16.69 4.96
CA VAL A 1089 -12.77 -16.55 3.79
C VAL A 1089 -11.37 -16.98 4.22
N GLU A 1090 -10.82 -17.96 3.52
CA GLU A 1090 -9.43 -18.35 3.70
C GLU A 1090 -8.51 -17.36 2.96
N LEU A 1091 -7.39 -17.05 3.59
CA LEU A 1091 -6.40 -16.13 3.03
C LEU A 1091 -5.30 -16.92 2.32
N GLU A 1092 -5.14 -16.68 1.03
CA GLU A 1092 -4.06 -17.25 0.24
C GLU A 1092 -2.81 -16.37 0.31
N GLN A 1093 -1.65 -16.97 0.58
CA GLN A 1093 -0.38 -16.23 0.51
C GLN A 1093 0.00 -15.97 -0.96
N VAL A 1094 -0.02 -14.71 -1.38
CA VAL A 1094 0.28 -14.29 -2.76
C VAL A 1094 1.70 -13.77 -2.94
N ALA A 1095 2.38 -13.39 -1.86
CA ALA A 1095 3.79 -12.99 -1.84
C ALA A 1095 4.38 -13.16 -0.42
N PRO A 1096 5.71 -13.05 -0.22
CA PRO A 1096 6.30 -13.04 1.11
C PRO A 1096 5.61 -12.01 2.02
N GLY A 1097 5.08 -12.48 3.15
CA GLY A 1097 4.34 -11.66 4.10
C GLY A 1097 3.10 -10.98 3.50
N ARG A 1098 2.52 -11.47 2.39
CA ARG A 1098 1.30 -10.92 1.80
C ARG A 1098 0.27 -11.99 1.55
N TYR A 1099 -0.93 -11.77 2.08
CA TYR A 1099 -2.06 -12.67 1.96
C TYR A 1099 -3.24 -11.95 1.32
N ARG A 1100 -4.05 -12.70 0.57
CA ARG A 1100 -5.23 -12.20 -0.13
C ARG A 1100 -6.40 -13.17 0.05
N GLY A 1101 -7.58 -12.63 0.33
CA GLY A 1101 -8.84 -13.37 0.31
C GLY A 1101 -9.90 -12.58 -0.45
N ARG A 1102 -10.83 -13.28 -1.08
CA ARG A 1102 -11.92 -12.67 -1.86
C ARG A 1102 -13.27 -13.19 -1.38
N PHE A 1103 -14.26 -12.32 -1.35
CA PHE A 1103 -15.64 -12.67 -1.00
C PHE A 1103 -16.64 -11.88 -1.84
N PRO A 1104 -17.82 -12.44 -2.13
CA PRO A 1104 -18.87 -11.71 -2.84
C PRO A 1104 -19.41 -10.58 -1.98
N ALA A 1105 -19.46 -9.36 -2.54
CA ALA A 1105 -20.05 -8.17 -1.90
C ALA A 1105 -21.12 -7.51 -2.80
N PRO A 1106 -22.23 -8.23 -3.12
CA PRO A 1106 -23.27 -7.74 -4.03
C PRO A 1106 -24.28 -6.80 -3.35
N ASP A 1107 -24.48 -6.93 -2.04
CA ASP A 1107 -25.52 -6.23 -1.30
C ASP A 1107 -25.02 -4.86 -0.83
N GLU A 1108 -25.90 -3.87 -0.83
CA GLU A 1108 -25.62 -2.54 -0.30
C GLU A 1108 -25.57 -2.58 1.24
N GLY A 1109 -24.66 -1.80 1.83
CA GLY A 1109 -24.52 -1.69 3.29
C GLY A 1109 -23.12 -2.01 3.79
N VAL A 1110 -23.02 -2.33 5.08
CA VAL A 1110 -21.74 -2.53 5.77
C VAL A 1110 -21.44 -4.02 5.91
N TYR A 1111 -20.29 -4.43 5.38
CA TYR A 1111 -19.69 -5.73 5.63
C TYR A 1111 -18.69 -5.60 6.78
N LEU A 1112 -18.85 -6.40 7.82
CA LEU A 1112 -17.90 -6.46 8.93
C LEU A 1112 -16.91 -7.58 8.67
N VAL A 1113 -15.64 -7.23 8.57
CA VAL A 1113 -14.54 -8.15 8.27
C VAL A 1113 -13.68 -8.30 9.52
N GLY A 1114 -13.83 -9.43 10.19
CA GLY A 1114 -13.03 -9.79 11.35
C GLY A 1114 -11.94 -10.77 10.98
N MET A 1115 -10.71 -10.48 11.38
CA MET A 1115 -9.55 -11.31 11.10
C MET A 1115 -8.98 -11.85 12.39
N ALA A 1116 -8.75 -13.16 12.42
CA ALA A 1116 -8.02 -13.83 13.48
C ALA A 1116 -6.80 -14.52 12.86
N GLN A 1117 -5.64 -14.26 13.44
CA GLN A 1117 -4.36 -14.72 12.90
C GLN A 1117 -3.66 -15.58 13.94
N ARG A 1118 -3.23 -16.76 13.53
CA ARG A 1118 -2.54 -17.73 14.38
C ARG A 1118 -1.24 -18.18 13.72
N ARG A 1119 -0.30 -18.58 14.57
CA ARG A 1119 0.93 -19.27 14.18
C ARG A 1119 1.07 -20.46 15.11
N GLY A 1120 0.69 -21.64 14.62
CA GLY A 1120 0.44 -22.81 15.46
C GLY A 1120 -0.65 -22.50 16.51
N GLU A 1121 -0.44 -22.89 17.76
CA GLU A 1121 -1.43 -22.65 18.82
C GLU A 1121 -1.54 -21.18 19.28
N ARG A 1122 -0.58 -20.32 18.93
CA ARG A 1122 -0.50 -18.94 19.43
C ARG A 1122 -1.24 -17.96 18.52
N MET A 1123 -2.13 -17.14 19.11
CA MET A 1123 -2.73 -15.99 18.43
C MET A 1123 -1.67 -14.91 18.21
N VAL A 1124 -1.47 -14.51 16.96
CA VAL A 1124 -0.49 -13.52 16.51
C VAL A 1124 -1.13 -12.13 16.44
N GLY A 1125 -2.40 -12.07 16.06
CA GLY A 1125 -3.14 -10.81 15.96
C GLY A 1125 -4.63 -11.03 15.72
N SER A 1126 -5.40 -9.98 15.98
CA SER A 1126 -6.77 -9.87 15.51
C SER A 1126 -7.03 -8.43 15.07
N GLN A 1127 -7.68 -8.29 13.92
CA GLN A 1127 -8.05 -7.01 13.36
C GLN A 1127 -9.50 -7.01 12.94
N LEU A 1128 -10.13 -5.85 13.04
CA LEU A 1128 -11.49 -5.60 12.61
C LEU A 1128 -11.43 -4.51 11.54
N ALA A 1129 -12.06 -4.77 10.39
CA ALA A 1129 -12.21 -3.82 9.30
C ALA A 1129 -13.67 -3.77 8.88
N GLY A 1130 -14.12 -2.61 8.39
CA GLY A 1130 -15.42 -2.45 7.75
C GLY A 1130 -15.24 -2.21 6.27
N LEU A 1131 -16.04 -2.87 5.44
CA LEU A 1131 -16.19 -2.53 4.02
C LEU A 1131 -17.59 -1.93 3.83
N VAL A 1132 -17.64 -0.69 3.37
CA VAL A 1132 -18.90 -0.04 3.02
C VAL A 1132 -19.15 -0.24 1.53
N VAL A 1133 -20.29 -0.85 1.22
CA VAL A 1133 -20.84 -0.89 -0.13
C VAL A 1133 -21.90 0.21 -0.23
N PRO A 1134 -21.60 1.33 -0.93
CA PRO A 1134 -22.57 2.41 -1.10
C PRO A 1134 -23.73 1.96 -2.00
N TYR A 1135 -24.73 2.83 -2.14
CA TYR A 1135 -25.79 2.69 -3.15
C TYR A 1135 -25.20 2.52 -4.55
N ALA A 1136 -25.97 1.92 -5.46
CA ALA A 1136 -25.55 1.69 -6.85
C ALA A 1136 -24.98 2.95 -7.51
N GLN A 1137 -23.86 2.79 -8.23
CA GLN A 1137 -23.14 3.91 -8.86
C GLN A 1137 -24.03 4.70 -9.85
N GLU A 1138 -25.04 4.04 -10.43
CA GLU A 1138 -26.10 4.61 -11.25
C GLU A 1138 -26.80 5.83 -10.61
N PHE A 1139 -26.95 5.86 -9.29
CA PHE A 1139 -27.59 6.97 -8.58
C PHE A 1139 -26.62 8.07 -8.13
N ARG A 1140 -25.31 7.83 -8.26
CA ARG A 1140 -24.24 8.78 -7.89
C ARG A 1140 -23.88 9.68 -9.06
N ASP A 1141 -23.60 9.06 -10.19
CA ASP A 1141 -23.03 9.73 -11.35
C ASP A 1141 -24.15 10.15 -12.30
N LEU A 1142 -24.80 11.29 -12.01
CA LEU A 1142 -25.92 11.81 -12.80
C LEU A 1142 -25.46 12.57 -14.07
N GLY A 1143 -26.22 12.43 -15.16
CA GLY A 1143 -26.02 13.17 -16.43
C GLY A 1143 -25.35 12.34 -17.54
N VAL A 1144 -25.18 12.93 -18.73
CA VAL A 1144 -24.65 12.21 -19.92
C VAL A 1144 -23.14 12.42 -20.04
N ASP A 1145 -22.38 11.33 -20.17
CA ASP A 1145 -20.97 11.38 -20.61
C ASP A 1145 -20.88 11.36 -22.15
N GLU A 1146 -21.19 12.52 -22.75
CA GLU A 1146 -21.05 12.68 -24.20
C GLU A 1146 -19.61 12.52 -24.70
N ARG A 1147 -18.62 12.70 -23.82
CA ARG A 1147 -17.21 12.56 -24.18
C ARG A 1147 -16.90 11.10 -24.48
N LEU A 1148 -17.29 10.17 -23.61
CA LEU A 1148 -17.10 8.74 -23.85
C LEU A 1148 -17.90 8.28 -25.08
N LEU A 1149 -19.17 8.66 -25.19
CA LEU A 1149 -20.02 8.31 -26.34
C LEU A 1149 -19.41 8.78 -27.67
N ARG A 1150 -18.88 10.01 -27.69
CA ARG A 1150 -18.19 10.56 -28.85
C ARG A 1150 -16.92 9.78 -29.16
N GLU A 1151 -16.09 9.48 -28.16
CA GLU A 1151 -14.85 8.71 -28.32
C GLU A 1151 -15.11 7.31 -28.90
N LEU A 1152 -16.14 6.59 -28.40
CA LEU A 1152 -16.54 5.28 -28.92
C LEU A 1152 -16.98 5.36 -30.40
N SER A 1153 -17.74 6.40 -30.75
CA SER A 1153 -18.21 6.59 -32.12
C SER A 1153 -17.10 7.01 -33.10
N GLU A 1154 -16.22 7.93 -32.71
CA GLU A 1154 -15.11 8.40 -33.54
C GLU A 1154 -14.09 7.29 -33.81
N LEU A 1155 -13.87 6.39 -32.83
CA LEU A 1155 -12.95 5.27 -32.96
C LEU A 1155 -13.36 4.30 -34.08
N THR A 1156 -14.67 4.12 -34.29
CA THR A 1156 -15.27 3.24 -35.33
C THR A 1156 -15.65 3.98 -36.62
N GLY A 1157 -15.60 5.32 -36.61
CA GLY A 1157 -15.96 6.17 -37.75
C GLY A 1157 -17.45 6.52 -37.85
N GLY A 1158 -18.21 6.38 -36.75
CA GLY A 1158 -19.58 6.85 -36.60
C GLY A 1158 -19.67 8.23 -35.93
N GLY A 1159 -20.87 8.58 -35.42
CA GLY A 1159 -21.10 9.88 -34.76
C GLY A 1159 -22.48 10.00 -34.11
N ALA A 1160 -22.78 11.18 -33.56
CA ALA A 1160 -24.07 11.49 -32.93
C ALA A 1160 -25.22 11.48 -33.96
N VAL A 1161 -26.37 10.92 -33.60
CA VAL A 1161 -27.56 10.88 -34.47
C VAL A 1161 -28.68 11.72 -33.87
N ALA A 1162 -29.02 12.83 -34.53
CA ALA A 1162 -30.06 13.74 -34.05
C ALA A 1162 -31.48 13.33 -34.48
N GLN A 1163 -31.66 12.84 -35.71
CA GLN A 1163 -32.97 12.43 -36.22
C GLN A 1163 -33.04 10.91 -36.44
N PRO A 1164 -34.15 10.23 -36.07
CA PRO A 1164 -34.29 8.79 -36.24
C PRO A 1164 -34.05 8.29 -37.68
N LYS A 1165 -34.45 9.09 -38.68
CA LYS A 1165 -34.33 8.71 -40.09
C LYS A 1165 -32.88 8.61 -40.57
N ASP A 1166 -31.96 9.35 -39.94
CA ASP A 1166 -30.56 9.39 -40.35
C ASP A 1166 -29.82 8.07 -40.07
N VAL A 1167 -30.35 7.25 -39.15
CA VAL A 1167 -29.79 5.93 -38.80
C VAL A 1167 -29.60 5.03 -40.02
N PHE A 1168 -30.53 5.03 -40.96
CA PHE A 1168 -30.48 4.20 -42.17
C PHE A 1168 -30.03 4.95 -43.43
N LEU A 1169 -30.04 6.30 -43.40
CA LEU A 1169 -29.83 7.13 -44.60
C LEU A 1169 -28.40 7.70 -44.70
N GLN A 1170 -27.72 7.97 -43.59
CA GLN A 1170 -26.38 8.57 -43.60
C GLN A 1170 -25.24 7.54 -43.58
N ALA A 1171 -24.12 7.88 -44.24
CA ALA A 1171 -22.84 7.16 -44.19
C ALA A 1171 -22.94 5.64 -44.48
N ARG A 1172 -23.78 5.23 -45.44
CA ARG A 1172 -23.93 3.81 -45.82
C ARG A 1172 -22.67 3.29 -46.51
N ARG A 1173 -21.96 2.36 -45.86
CA ARG A 1173 -20.85 1.62 -46.48
C ARG A 1173 -21.42 0.52 -47.39
N ARG A 1174 -20.93 0.43 -48.63
CA ARG A 1174 -21.30 -0.67 -49.54
C ARG A 1174 -20.49 -1.91 -49.16
N SER A 1175 -21.17 -3.03 -48.89
CA SER A 1175 -20.51 -4.30 -48.58
C SER A 1175 -20.21 -5.09 -49.86
N ARG A 1176 -19.11 -5.87 -49.85
CA ARG A 1176 -18.75 -6.79 -50.93
C ARG A 1176 -19.28 -8.17 -50.57
N LEU A 1177 -20.40 -8.58 -51.17
CA LEU A 1177 -20.91 -9.94 -51.04
C LEU A 1177 -20.26 -10.83 -52.12
N ALA A 1178 -19.71 -11.96 -51.69
CA ALA A 1178 -19.23 -13.00 -52.60
C ALA A 1178 -20.44 -13.73 -53.18
N VAL A 1179 -20.68 -13.56 -54.48
CA VAL A 1179 -21.73 -14.32 -55.19
C VAL A 1179 -21.10 -15.56 -55.79
N GLU A 1180 -21.59 -16.73 -55.42
CA GLU A 1180 -21.14 -18.00 -56.00
C GLU A 1180 -21.55 -18.10 -57.47
N LEU A 1181 -20.60 -18.42 -58.35
CA LEU A 1181 -20.83 -18.55 -59.80
C LEU A 1181 -21.36 -19.93 -60.22
N TRP A 1182 -21.37 -20.92 -59.32
CA TRP A 1182 -21.74 -22.30 -59.69
C TRP A 1182 -23.11 -22.41 -60.38
N PRO A 1183 -24.18 -21.64 -60.02
CA PRO A 1183 -25.48 -21.77 -60.70
C PRO A 1183 -25.37 -21.34 -62.17
N TRP A 1184 -24.57 -20.30 -62.44
CA TRP A 1184 -24.33 -19.77 -63.78
C TRP A 1184 -23.46 -20.72 -64.60
N LEU A 1185 -22.45 -21.34 -63.99
CA LEU A 1185 -21.59 -22.33 -64.65
C LEU A 1185 -22.37 -23.59 -65.03
N VAL A 1186 -23.22 -24.11 -64.14
CA VAL A 1186 -24.11 -25.24 -64.43
C VAL A 1186 -25.13 -24.88 -65.51
N GLY A 1187 -25.70 -23.66 -65.46
CA GLY A 1187 -26.56 -23.13 -66.52
C GLY A 1187 -25.86 -23.06 -67.88
N CYS A 1188 -24.62 -22.59 -67.93
CA CYS A 1188 -23.80 -22.58 -69.14
C CYS A 1188 -23.55 -23.99 -69.69
N VAL A 1189 -23.25 -24.96 -68.82
CA VAL A 1189 -23.09 -26.37 -69.24
C VAL A 1189 -24.37 -26.91 -69.85
N ALA A 1190 -25.53 -26.62 -69.25
CA ALA A 1190 -26.83 -27.05 -69.78
C ALA A 1190 -27.10 -26.49 -71.19
N VAL A 1191 -26.75 -25.23 -71.45
CA VAL A 1191 -26.90 -24.61 -72.77
C VAL A 1191 -25.90 -25.17 -73.78
N LEU A 1192 -24.64 -25.34 -73.39
CA LEU A 1192 -23.56 -25.83 -74.26
C LEU A 1192 -23.65 -27.33 -74.56
N LEU A 1193 -24.45 -28.08 -73.81
CA LEU A 1193 -24.78 -29.47 -74.12
C LEU A 1193 -25.53 -29.60 -75.46
N LEU A 1194 -26.38 -28.63 -75.81
CA LEU A 1194 -27.17 -28.65 -77.06
C LEU A 1194 -26.29 -28.67 -78.32
N PRO A 1195 -25.32 -27.74 -78.51
CA PRO A 1195 -24.41 -27.78 -79.66
C PRO A 1195 -23.47 -28.98 -79.63
N GLU A 1196 -23.09 -29.49 -78.45
CA GLU A 1196 -22.29 -30.72 -78.32
C GLU A 1196 -23.04 -31.94 -78.88
N VAL A 1197 -24.30 -32.10 -78.49
CA VAL A 1197 -25.17 -33.16 -79.00
C VAL A 1197 -25.45 -33.00 -80.50
N ALA A 1198 -25.61 -31.76 -80.98
CA ALA A 1198 -25.82 -31.47 -82.40
C ALA A 1198 -24.60 -31.81 -83.27
N LEU A 1199 -23.38 -31.45 -82.81
CA LEU A 1199 -22.11 -31.82 -83.45
C LEU A 1199 -21.99 -33.35 -83.59
N ARG A 1200 -22.41 -34.07 -82.54
CA ARG A 1200 -22.33 -35.53 -82.47
C ARG A 1200 -23.34 -36.26 -83.35
N ARG A 1201 -24.59 -35.77 -83.42
CA ARG A 1201 -25.69 -36.48 -84.11
C ARG A 1201 -25.87 -36.10 -85.57
N VAL A 1202 -25.57 -34.86 -85.94
CA VAL A 1202 -25.92 -34.31 -87.27
C VAL A 1202 -24.67 -33.89 -88.07
N GLY A 1203 -23.49 -33.85 -87.44
CA GLY A 1203 -22.23 -33.48 -88.06
C GLY A 1203 -22.06 -31.97 -88.29
N PRO A 1204 -20.85 -31.50 -88.67
CA PRO A 1204 -20.51 -30.07 -88.71
C PRO A 1204 -21.28 -29.25 -89.77
N GLY A 1205 -21.89 -29.91 -90.78
CA GLY A 1205 -22.65 -29.25 -91.85
C GLY A 1205 -23.95 -28.58 -91.39
N PHE A 1206 -24.60 -29.08 -90.34
CA PHE A 1206 -25.85 -28.53 -89.82
C PHE A 1206 -25.64 -27.23 -89.02
N LEU A 1207 -24.57 -27.17 -88.21
CA LEU A 1207 -24.19 -25.97 -87.45
C LEU A 1207 -23.72 -24.83 -88.35
N ALA A 1208 -23.02 -25.15 -89.44
CA ALA A 1208 -22.67 -24.17 -90.47
C ALA A 1208 -23.92 -23.57 -91.15
N GLY A 1209 -24.97 -24.37 -91.39
CA GLY A 1209 -26.26 -23.92 -91.92
C GLY A 1209 -27.09 -23.05 -90.95
N LEU A 1210 -27.04 -23.35 -89.64
CA LEU A 1210 -27.72 -22.55 -88.61
C LEU A 1210 -27.04 -21.18 -88.41
N LEU A 1211 -25.70 -21.15 -88.38
CA LEU A 1211 -24.90 -19.93 -88.30
C LEU A 1211 -25.01 -19.07 -89.57
N ALA A 1212 -25.15 -19.68 -90.75
CA ALA A 1212 -25.43 -18.98 -92.01
C ALA A 1212 -26.84 -18.35 -92.02
N ARG A 1213 -27.86 -19.03 -91.45
CA ARG A 1213 -29.21 -18.46 -91.28
C ARG A 1213 -29.26 -17.31 -90.26
N LEU A 1214 -28.49 -17.39 -89.18
CA LEU A 1214 -28.37 -16.30 -88.20
C LEU A 1214 -27.57 -15.10 -88.73
N ARG A 1215 -26.59 -15.31 -89.63
CA ARG A 1215 -25.87 -14.23 -90.33
C ARG A 1215 -26.68 -13.60 -91.48
N GLY A 1216 -27.62 -14.33 -92.09
CA GLY A 1216 -28.51 -13.83 -93.14
C GLY A 1216 -29.56 -12.81 -92.67
N PHE A 1217 -29.73 -12.59 -91.36
CA PHE A 1217 -30.73 -11.68 -90.79
C PHE A 1217 -30.22 -10.25 -90.51
N ARG A 1218 -29.00 -9.90 -90.96
CA ARG A 1218 -28.36 -8.60 -90.66
C ARG A 1218 -27.85 -7.78 -91.85
N GLY A 1219 -28.24 -8.10 -93.09
CA GLY A 1219 -27.88 -7.31 -94.28
C GLY A 1219 -29.05 -7.15 -95.25
N GLY A 1220 -29.71 -5.98 -95.21
CA GLY A 1220 -30.79 -5.61 -96.12
C GLY A 1220 -31.61 -4.43 -95.62
N LYS A 1221 -31.01 -3.23 -95.56
CA LYS A 1221 -31.73 -1.96 -95.52
C LYS A 1221 -31.36 -1.20 -96.79
N ASP A 1222 -32.20 -1.32 -97.81
CA ASP A 1222 -32.31 -0.29 -98.84
C ASP A 1222 -33.09 0.88 -98.25
N LEU A 1223 -32.52 2.08 -98.38
CA LEU A 1223 -33.21 3.36 -98.36
C LEU A 1223 -33.10 3.89 -99.79
N PRO A 1224 -34.12 4.58 -100.37
CA PRO A 1224 -34.25 6.00 -100.05
C PRO A 1224 -35.65 6.66 -100.22
N SER A 1225 -35.71 7.92 -99.77
CA SER A 1225 -36.54 9.05 -100.27
C SER A 1225 -38.03 9.11 -99.86
N THR A 1226 -38.71 10.25 -99.66
CA THR A 1226 -38.48 11.60 -99.08
C THR A 1226 -39.85 12.31 -99.09
N ARG A 1227 -39.99 13.40 -98.29
CA ARG A 1227 -41.11 14.38 -98.17
C ARG A 1227 -42.22 13.98 -97.17
N GLY A 1228 -42.69 14.82 -96.24
CA GLY A 1228 -42.52 16.25 -96.02
C GLY A 1228 -43.89 16.91 -95.79
N GLY A 1229 -44.08 17.57 -94.63
CA GLY A 1229 -45.24 18.42 -94.26
C GLY A 1229 -46.28 17.70 -93.39
N GLY A 1230 -46.68 18.14 -92.21
CA GLY A 1230 -46.56 19.43 -91.52
C GLY A 1230 -47.95 19.97 -91.19
N HIS A 1231 -48.30 20.13 -89.91
CA HIS A 1231 -48.86 21.37 -89.35
C HIS A 1231 -49.17 21.28 -87.84
N GLU A 1232 -49.16 22.48 -87.25
CA GLU A 1232 -49.25 22.95 -85.87
C GLU A 1232 -50.60 22.76 -85.15
N GLY A 1233 -50.55 23.01 -83.83
CA GLY A 1233 -51.65 23.53 -82.98
C GLY A 1233 -52.26 22.48 -82.05
N ALA A 1234 -52.28 22.61 -80.73
CA ALA A 1234 -52.00 23.71 -79.80
C ALA A 1234 -51.54 23.16 -78.44
#